data_AF-A0A7C5SLH7-F1
#
_entry.id   AF-A0A7C5SLH7-F1
#
_cell.length_a   1.000
_cell.length_b   1.000
_cell.length_c   1.000
_cell.angle_alpha   90.00
_cell.angle_beta   90.00
_cell.angle_gamma   90.00
#
_symmetry.space_group_name_H-M   'P 1'
#
loop_
_entity.id
_entity.type
_entity.pdbx_description
1 polymer ?
#
loop_
_entity_poly.entity_id
_entity_poly.type
_entity_poly.pdbx_seq_one_letter_code
_entity_poly.pdbx_strand_id
1 'polypeptide(L)'
;MNKRIYSIALLAIIVVSLIPLALLTIPVLEAARGNPPLAGVACDLITLTCTDIIFATSDISIKAGEIVVSKIDGISVTGYYFAIVFAINDTWTVEFDGSWFDLYMSTDGYSVLSPDDIKYAGPFFVVDLVTEGLKDITFENPYLKEGRATFYIGKVEIAGTNYSVVIGPIPFDITADYKYIKVFDGLATQIAVTRVVVEVLPSISLIPLWGPPGRMVTLTGVALKPNELLNLTYGPDNATHDLFGQVWTNERGKFSYTWSIRDLKKAWSGTGLIPKDGVPIYVWYNKTGVLIDSVTYIEYRRSFVELRSLKFGDIALPFVDLYMGAGNDTLTVDAFVFDTIVLAGAWWNPRDTVKIYVGGKLVAEASPNETHGFFNVTFTVPELPMGPNRVDVYNAGVRYVFYINVWPTLVLIPEEGYIGDTVEAKVYGFPANSLVKIYWDVLCIDKTQVSYPDLRTNIVNGTTGPDGKFNVTVTFKVPRGPGGVHVVRAVVDTEVAFAYFIVLPRIKLDPSTISADYGGVVKVIGEGLDPGVTYAVAVDNNYYGDVVCDECGDAVARVIGAGFRPGIHVVSLYPYWRVDGFLVYALLTVTCSGDPICPHIMLIRAMVEDIKDGVAYINTTLGEIEIKLDELKPLILEVKDGVVTLATEIGVVKADLATIRDLIESLRDVTITEIRSGIATIVTEVGVIKADLTAINATITAIRGDVVTVRTDVGTIKTDVATIKPIVAAISYDVATIKTELGEITGKLMAINGTLVVVETNVGTILASIRDVVIPGLSDIKSVVDAVRGDVSATKGDVSAVKATTSDIRDAVAGIKSDVAAVKGGVEPIPTLSAAVWLAVVFSLIAAILSAVIAVSVRRKIAG
;
A
#
# COMPACT_ATOMS: atom_id res chain seq x y z
N MET A 1 -2.79 41.16 53.72
CA MET A 1 -3.11 42.60 53.84
C MET A 1 -4.55 42.82 53.38
N ASN A 2 -5.44 43.26 54.29
CA ASN A 2 -6.59 44.20 54.15
C ASN A 2 -7.43 44.20 52.85
N LYS A 3 -8.78 44.15 52.80
CA LYS A 3 -9.95 44.48 53.66
C LYS A 3 -11.21 43.84 52.98
N ARG A 4 -12.16 43.11 53.62
CA ARG A 4 -13.40 43.51 54.37
C ARG A 4 -14.20 44.67 53.71
N ILE A 5 -15.53 44.74 53.55
CA ILE A 5 -16.78 44.03 53.97
C ILE A 5 -17.95 44.69 53.19
N TYR A 6 -19.09 43.98 52.99
CA TYR A 6 -20.52 44.38 53.15
C TYR A 6 -21.38 43.35 52.37
N SER A 7 -22.53 42.79 52.78
CA SER A 7 -23.28 42.70 54.05
C SER A 7 -24.59 41.88 53.79
N ILE A 8 -25.03 41.05 54.77
CA ILE A 8 -26.43 40.82 55.23
C ILE A 8 -27.37 40.03 54.27
N ALA A 9 -28.24 39.06 54.61
CA ALA A 9 -28.92 38.54 55.83
C ALA A 9 -29.34 37.05 55.60
N LEU A 10 -29.25 36.13 56.58
CA LEU A 10 -30.24 35.78 57.65
C LEU A 10 -31.49 35.04 57.10
N LEU A 11 -31.64 33.70 57.21
CA LEU A 11 -32.08 32.85 58.34
C LEU A 11 -33.60 32.53 58.34
N ALA A 12 -33.92 31.28 58.70
CA ALA A 12 -35.16 30.76 59.31
C ALA A 12 -36.36 30.46 58.38
N ILE A 13 -37.22 29.44 58.57
CA ILE A 13 -37.33 28.20 59.37
C ILE A 13 -38.67 27.56 58.91
N ILE A 14 -38.70 26.23 58.75
CA ILE A 14 -39.80 25.25 59.02
C ILE A 14 -41.23 25.55 58.51
N VAL A 15 -41.86 24.60 57.79
CA VAL A 15 -43.07 23.81 58.19
C VAL A 15 -43.68 23.08 56.98
N VAL A 16 -43.91 21.79 57.23
CA VAL A 16 -44.71 20.75 56.57
C VAL A 16 -46.04 21.22 55.95
N SER A 17 -46.32 20.78 54.72
CA SER A 17 -47.68 20.47 54.26
C SER A 17 -47.67 19.33 53.22
N LEU A 18 -48.46 18.29 53.53
CA LEU A 18 -48.79 17.12 52.70
C LEU A 18 -49.76 17.48 51.56
N ILE A 19 -49.87 16.54 50.58
CA ILE A 19 -50.98 16.25 49.60
C ILE A 19 -50.51 16.39 48.13
N PRO A 20 -50.80 15.43 47.23
CA PRO A 20 -49.83 14.44 46.78
C PRO A 20 -49.54 14.55 45.27
N LEU A 21 -48.27 14.55 44.87
CA LEU A 21 -47.94 14.33 43.46
C LEU A 21 -47.67 12.84 43.25
N ALA A 22 -48.49 12.28 42.36
CA ALA A 22 -48.56 10.89 41.97
C ALA A 22 -47.21 10.17 42.06
N LEU A 23 -47.21 8.95 42.62
CA LEU A 23 -46.26 7.94 42.19
C LEU A 23 -46.35 7.90 40.65
N LEU A 24 -45.40 8.52 39.96
CA LEU A 24 -44.92 7.92 38.73
C LEU A 24 -44.24 6.64 39.21
N THR A 25 -45.02 5.56 39.20
CA THR A 25 -44.47 4.25 38.92
C THR A 25 -43.63 4.45 37.67
N ILE A 26 -42.30 4.49 37.83
CA ILE A 26 -41.38 4.33 36.71
C ILE A 26 -41.89 3.08 36.00
N PRO A 27 -42.21 3.14 34.69
CA PRO A 27 -42.63 1.94 34.00
C PRO A 27 -41.58 0.88 34.28
N VAL A 28 -42.04 -0.26 34.75
CA VAL A 28 -41.24 -1.49 34.75
C VAL A 28 -40.60 -1.54 33.37
N LEU A 29 -39.26 -1.46 33.33
CA LEU A 29 -38.48 -1.57 32.11
C LEU A 29 -38.65 -3.01 31.63
N GLU A 30 -39.75 -3.29 30.94
CA GLU A 30 -40.05 -4.60 30.39
C GLU A 30 -39.12 -4.88 29.21
N ALA A 31 -38.21 -5.83 29.49
CA ALA A 31 -37.57 -6.80 28.61
C ALA A 31 -36.80 -6.30 27.37
N ALA A 32 -35.47 -6.35 27.47
CA ALA A 32 -34.63 -6.72 26.33
C ALA A 32 -35.20 -7.98 25.65
N ARG A 33 -35.43 -7.93 24.33
CA ARG A 33 -35.83 -9.12 23.55
C ARG A 33 -34.62 -9.98 23.24
N GLY A 34 -34.17 -10.69 24.28
CA GLY A 34 -33.05 -11.60 24.22
C GLY A 34 -31.80 -11.08 24.94
N ASN A 35 -31.03 -12.02 25.45
CA ASN A 35 -29.78 -11.76 26.16
C ASN A 35 -28.75 -12.76 25.64
N PRO A 36 -28.03 -12.44 24.56
CA PRO A 36 -27.09 -13.37 23.96
C PRO A 36 -26.00 -13.70 24.99
N PRO A 37 -25.74 -14.98 25.26
CA PRO A 37 -24.61 -15.39 26.08
C PRO A 37 -23.28 -15.00 25.43
N LEU A 38 -22.32 -14.62 26.26
CA LEU A 38 -20.93 -14.47 25.84
C LEU A 38 -20.16 -15.73 26.20
N ALA A 39 -19.27 -16.16 25.31
CA ALA A 39 -18.47 -17.37 25.49
C ALA A 39 -17.07 -17.19 24.92
N GLY A 40 -16.13 -17.99 25.43
CA GLY A 40 -14.89 -18.30 24.71
C GLY A 40 -15.07 -19.59 23.94
N VAL A 41 -14.68 -19.62 22.66
CA VAL A 41 -14.76 -20.81 21.80
C VAL A 41 -13.36 -21.17 21.30
N ALA A 42 -12.96 -22.43 21.49
CA ALA A 42 -11.70 -22.94 20.96
C ALA A 42 -11.92 -23.44 19.51
N CYS A 43 -11.37 -22.72 18.54
CA CYS A 43 -11.48 -23.07 17.12
C CYS A 43 -10.11 -23.09 16.45
N ASP A 44 -9.98 -23.86 15.38
CA ASP A 44 -8.95 -23.62 14.37
C ASP A 44 -9.59 -22.72 13.30
N LEU A 45 -9.19 -21.45 13.27
CA LEU A 45 -9.74 -20.46 12.33
C LEU A 45 -9.18 -20.59 10.90
N ILE A 46 -8.23 -21.50 10.66
CA ILE A 46 -7.76 -21.86 9.32
C ILE A 46 -8.65 -22.95 8.75
N THR A 47 -8.94 -23.98 9.52
CA THR A 47 -9.84 -25.08 9.11
C THR A 47 -11.31 -24.80 9.41
N LEU A 48 -11.61 -23.70 10.12
CA LEU A 48 -12.95 -23.24 10.50
C LEU A 48 -13.74 -24.26 11.33
N THR A 49 -13.04 -25.00 12.19
CA THR A 49 -13.61 -26.05 13.05
C THR A 49 -13.43 -25.72 14.52
N CYS A 50 -14.46 -25.92 15.33
CA CYS A 50 -14.44 -25.65 16.78
C CYS A 50 -14.49 -26.95 17.60
N THR A 51 -13.84 -26.94 18.75
CA THR A 51 -13.63 -28.14 19.58
C THR A 51 -14.13 -28.01 21.01
N ASP A 52 -14.25 -26.78 21.52
CA ASP A 52 -14.69 -26.52 22.89
C ASP A 52 -15.35 -25.13 23.02
N ILE A 53 -16.23 -24.97 24.01
CA ILE A 53 -16.92 -23.71 24.32
C ILE A 53 -17.11 -23.55 25.83
N ILE A 54 -16.76 -22.38 26.34
CA ILE A 54 -16.92 -22.02 27.76
C ILE A 54 -17.79 -20.77 27.83
N PHE A 55 -18.98 -20.91 28.41
CA PHE A 55 -19.88 -19.78 28.66
C PHE A 55 -19.41 -18.96 29.85
N ALA A 56 -19.42 -17.64 29.69
CA ALA A 56 -19.22 -16.70 30.78
C ALA A 56 -20.52 -16.54 31.59
N THR A 57 -20.41 -16.46 32.90
CA THR A 57 -21.53 -16.29 33.83
C THR A 57 -21.51 -14.92 34.52
N SER A 58 -20.34 -14.33 34.71
CA SER A 58 -20.15 -12.98 35.25
C SER A 58 -19.56 -12.03 34.23
N ASP A 59 -18.43 -12.40 33.62
CA ASP A 59 -17.64 -11.52 32.77
C ASP A 59 -16.71 -12.27 31.83
N ILE A 60 -16.31 -11.59 30.76
CA ILE A 60 -15.32 -12.08 29.82
C ILE A 60 -14.30 -10.97 29.55
N SER A 61 -13.04 -11.23 29.89
CA SER A 61 -11.97 -10.24 29.75
C SER A 61 -11.24 -10.42 28.42
N ILE A 62 -11.15 -9.35 27.64
CA ILE A 62 -10.56 -9.35 26.29
C ILE A 62 -9.90 -8.01 26.02
N LYS A 63 -8.75 -8.02 25.35
CA LYS A 63 -8.07 -6.78 24.96
C LYS A 63 -8.86 -6.05 23.87
N ALA A 64 -8.97 -4.74 23.98
CA ALA A 64 -9.61 -3.92 22.94
C ALA A 64 -9.00 -4.21 21.55
N GLY A 65 -9.85 -4.41 20.55
CA GLY A 65 -9.41 -4.73 19.18
C GLY A 65 -8.93 -6.17 18.95
N GLU A 66 -8.86 -7.01 19.99
CA GLU A 66 -8.41 -8.39 19.89
C GLU A 66 -9.58 -9.37 19.86
N ILE A 67 -9.34 -10.55 19.28
CA ILE A 67 -10.30 -11.66 19.21
C ILE A 67 -10.06 -12.71 20.32
N VAL A 68 -8.86 -12.75 20.90
CA VAL A 68 -8.49 -13.78 21.88
C VAL A 68 -8.94 -13.37 23.27
N VAL A 69 -9.68 -14.27 23.93
CA VAL A 69 -10.15 -14.09 25.30
C VAL A 69 -8.99 -14.29 26.27
N SER A 70 -8.84 -13.37 27.21
CA SER A 70 -7.82 -13.45 28.25
C SER A 70 -8.32 -14.19 29.49
N LYS A 71 -9.59 -13.94 29.89
CA LYS A 71 -10.22 -14.60 31.03
C LYS A 71 -11.71 -14.80 30.80
N ILE A 72 -12.25 -15.84 31.43
CA ILE A 72 -13.69 -16.09 31.54
C ILE A 72 -14.00 -16.24 33.03
N ASP A 73 -14.91 -15.42 33.55
CA ASP A 73 -15.29 -15.38 34.96
C ASP A 73 -14.07 -15.26 35.90
N GLY A 74 -13.13 -14.38 35.53
CA GLY A 74 -11.87 -14.15 36.26
C GLY A 74 -10.79 -15.23 36.10
N ILE A 75 -11.07 -16.36 35.44
CA ILE A 75 -10.11 -17.45 35.21
C ILE A 75 -9.39 -17.26 33.88
N SER A 76 -8.05 -17.27 33.89
CA SER A 76 -7.25 -17.16 32.68
C SER A 76 -7.43 -18.36 31.75
N VAL A 77 -7.66 -18.07 30.47
CA VAL A 77 -7.82 -19.05 29.40
C VAL A 77 -6.84 -18.79 28.27
N THR A 78 -6.51 -19.82 27.49
CA THR A 78 -5.62 -19.72 26.32
C THR A 78 -6.20 -20.53 25.17
N GLY A 79 -6.16 -19.99 23.95
CA GLY A 79 -6.69 -20.68 22.77
C GLY A 79 -8.20 -20.55 22.56
N TYR A 80 -8.86 -19.66 23.31
CA TYR A 80 -10.29 -19.36 23.14
C TYR A 80 -10.48 -18.00 22.49
N TYR A 81 -11.36 -17.95 21.50
CA TYR A 81 -11.79 -16.74 20.80
C TYR A 81 -13.11 -16.24 21.35
N PHE A 82 -13.29 -14.92 21.31
CA PHE A 82 -14.48 -14.26 21.81
C PHE A 82 -15.66 -14.54 20.91
N ALA A 83 -16.74 -15.04 21.50
CA ALA A 83 -17.95 -15.40 20.79
C ALA A 83 -19.20 -14.85 21.47
N ILE A 84 -20.14 -14.45 20.62
CA ILE A 84 -21.53 -14.15 20.98
C ILE A 84 -22.37 -15.33 20.51
N VAL A 85 -23.13 -15.95 21.42
CA VAL A 85 -23.97 -17.11 21.12
C VAL A 85 -25.39 -16.63 20.88
N PHE A 86 -25.97 -17.03 19.75
CA PHE A 86 -27.31 -16.62 19.33
C PHE A 86 -28.35 -17.72 19.49
N ALA A 87 -27.96 -19.00 19.38
CA ALA A 87 -28.84 -20.13 19.62
C ALA A 87 -28.08 -21.35 20.17
N ILE A 88 -28.77 -22.19 20.94
CA ILE A 88 -28.27 -23.47 21.47
C ILE A 88 -29.30 -24.55 21.14
N ASN A 89 -28.91 -25.58 20.38
CA ASN A 89 -29.82 -26.62 19.87
C ASN A 89 -31.10 -26.02 19.26
N ASP A 90 -30.91 -25.03 18.37
CA ASP A 90 -31.97 -24.29 17.67
C ASP A 90 -32.93 -23.51 18.59
N THR A 91 -32.61 -23.40 19.88
CA THR A 91 -33.29 -22.51 20.82
C THR A 91 -32.61 -21.14 20.81
N TRP A 92 -33.29 -20.13 20.28
CA TRP A 92 -32.78 -18.77 20.15
C TRP A 92 -32.67 -18.05 21.49
N THR A 93 -31.54 -17.36 21.68
CA THR A 93 -31.26 -16.48 22.83
C THR A 93 -31.46 -15.00 22.49
N VAL A 94 -31.60 -14.70 21.20
CA VAL A 94 -31.91 -13.40 20.61
C VAL A 94 -33.09 -13.60 19.66
N GLU A 95 -34.11 -12.76 19.77
CA GLU A 95 -35.23 -12.74 18.82
C GLU A 95 -34.89 -11.74 17.71
N PHE A 96 -35.07 -12.17 16.46
CA PHE A 96 -34.81 -11.33 15.28
C PHE A 96 -36.11 -11.11 14.51
N ASP A 97 -36.41 -9.84 14.22
CA ASP A 97 -37.48 -9.47 13.29
C ASP A 97 -36.92 -9.16 11.89
N GLY A 98 -35.65 -8.75 11.82
CA GLY A 98 -34.90 -8.50 10.58
C GLY A 98 -34.16 -9.73 10.04
N SER A 99 -33.73 -9.66 8.77
CA SER A 99 -32.85 -10.67 8.14
C SER A 99 -31.36 -10.42 8.34
N TRP A 100 -31.01 -9.30 8.98
CA TRP A 100 -29.65 -8.86 9.24
C TRP A 100 -29.55 -8.20 10.63
N PHE A 101 -28.35 -8.08 11.16
CA PHE A 101 -28.08 -7.37 12.40
C PHE A 101 -26.69 -6.75 12.43
N ASP A 102 -26.55 -5.69 13.22
CA ASP A 102 -25.30 -5.02 13.54
C ASP A 102 -24.91 -5.29 14.99
N LEU A 103 -23.60 -5.26 15.26
CA LEU A 103 -23.05 -5.29 16.60
C LEU A 103 -22.61 -3.90 17.02
N TYR A 104 -23.12 -3.49 18.18
CA TYR A 104 -22.75 -2.27 18.86
C TYR A 104 -22.08 -2.59 20.19
N MET A 105 -21.04 -1.83 20.54
CA MET A 105 -20.48 -1.84 21.88
C MET A 105 -21.05 -0.64 22.65
N SER A 106 -21.47 -0.85 23.89
CA SER A 106 -22.12 0.16 24.73
C SER A 106 -21.57 0.23 26.15
N THR A 107 -21.66 1.41 26.76
CA THR A 107 -21.37 1.66 28.18
C THR A 107 -22.54 1.34 29.11
N ASP A 108 -23.74 1.15 28.57
CA ASP A 108 -24.94 0.84 29.35
C ASP A 108 -25.64 -0.44 28.85
N GLY A 109 -26.36 -1.08 29.78
CA GLY A 109 -27.14 -2.28 29.51
C GLY A 109 -28.56 -1.99 29.05
N TYR A 110 -28.88 -0.77 28.59
CA TYR A 110 -30.24 -0.44 28.20
C TYR A 110 -30.60 -1.10 26.88
N SER A 111 -31.83 -1.61 26.79
CA SER A 111 -32.41 -2.22 25.60
C SER A 111 -32.81 -1.18 24.52
N VAL A 112 -31.94 -0.21 24.28
CA VAL A 112 -32.08 0.87 23.29
C VAL A 112 -30.68 1.32 22.86
N LEU A 113 -30.51 1.85 21.63
CA LEU A 113 -29.24 2.48 21.26
C LEU A 113 -29.06 3.80 22.01
N SER A 114 -27.91 3.95 22.64
CA SER A 114 -27.48 5.17 23.31
C SER A 114 -26.62 6.03 22.37
N PRO A 115 -26.53 7.36 22.57
CA PRO A 115 -25.75 8.24 21.70
C PRO A 115 -24.26 7.88 21.58
N ASP A 116 -23.68 7.26 22.60
CA ASP A 116 -22.26 6.88 22.67
C ASP A 116 -22.00 5.43 22.22
N ASP A 117 -23.03 4.72 21.75
CA ASP A 117 -22.88 3.34 21.27
C ASP A 117 -22.10 3.30 19.96
N ILE A 118 -21.16 2.36 19.87
CA ILE A 118 -20.26 2.24 18.71
C ILE A 118 -20.67 1.04 17.88
N LYS A 119 -21.17 1.29 16.66
CA LYS A 119 -21.29 0.26 15.63
C LYS A 119 -19.90 -0.15 15.17
N TYR A 120 -19.48 -1.37 15.49
CA TYR A 120 -18.14 -1.85 15.14
C TYR A 120 -18.14 -2.99 14.11
N ALA A 121 -19.24 -3.71 13.97
CA ALA A 121 -19.35 -4.79 13.00
C ALA A 121 -20.78 -4.95 12.47
N GLY A 122 -20.90 -5.47 11.26
CA GLY A 122 -22.16 -5.68 10.56
C GLY A 122 -22.37 -4.78 9.33
N PRO A 123 -23.40 -5.06 8.52
CA PRO A 123 -24.46 -6.02 8.82
C PRO A 123 -24.00 -7.47 8.66
N PHE A 124 -24.34 -8.30 9.65
CA PHE A 124 -24.33 -9.75 9.59
C PHE A 124 -25.70 -10.24 9.12
N PHE A 125 -25.78 -11.40 8.47
CA PHE A 125 -27.07 -11.98 8.07
C PHE A 125 -27.50 -13.07 9.04
N VAL A 126 -28.78 -13.07 9.44
CA VAL A 126 -29.34 -14.07 10.36
C VAL A 126 -29.29 -15.47 9.74
N VAL A 127 -29.36 -15.59 8.40
CA VAL A 127 -29.22 -16.87 7.69
C VAL A 127 -27.84 -17.51 7.87
N ASP A 128 -26.79 -16.71 8.05
CA ASP A 128 -25.44 -17.24 8.28
C ASP A 128 -25.35 -17.91 9.66
N LEU A 129 -26.17 -17.53 10.66
CA LEU A 129 -26.19 -18.16 11.99
C LEU A 129 -26.76 -19.58 11.99
N VAL A 130 -27.57 -19.94 10.99
CA VAL A 130 -28.19 -21.28 10.88
C VAL A 130 -27.50 -22.17 9.85
N THR A 131 -26.47 -21.65 9.18
CA THR A 131 -25.68 -22.39 8.18
C THR A 131 -24.60 -23.22 8.89
N GLU A 132 -24.49 -24.50 8.56
CA GLU A 132 -23.47 -25.39 9.13
C GLU A 132 -22.05 -24.94 8.74
N GLY A 133 -21.16 -24.86 9.73
CA GLY A 133 -19.79 -24.37 9.59
C GLY A 133 -19.66 -22.86 9.80
N LEU A 134 -18.42 -22.40 10.01
CA LEU A 134 -18.11 -20.97 10.12
C LEU A 134 -17.83 -20.36 8.75
N LYS A 135 -18.32 -19.15 8.54
CA LYS A 135 -18.04 -18.28 7.39
C LYS A 135 -17.30 -17.05 7.87
N ASP A 136 -16.17 -16.73 7.26
CA ASP A 136 -15.41 -15.52 7.56
C ASP A 136 -15.97 -14.30 6.82
N ILE A 137 -16.03 -13.17 7.52
CA ILE A 137 -16.51 -11.89 7.00
C ILE A 137 -15.57 -10.80 7.51
N THR A 138 -14.96 -10.06 6.59
CA THR A 138 -14.06 -8.94 6.95
C THR A 138 -14.79 -7.61 6.83
N PHE A 139 -14.72 -6.81 7.88
CA PHE A 139 -15.26 -5.45 7.90
C PHE A 139 -14.11 -4.43 7.94
N GLU A 140 -14.27 -3.34 7.19
CA GLU A 140 -13.50 -2.12 7.37
C GLU A 140 -14.29 -1.15 8.22
N ASN A 141 -13.74 -0.78 9.37
CA ASN A 141 -14.38 0.11 10.32
C ASN A 141 -13.29 0.82 11.15
N PRO A 142 -13.32 2.15 11.28
CA PRO A 142 -12.30 2.91 12.01
C PRO A 142 -12.21 2.54 13.50
N TYR A 143 -13.25 1.94 14.08
CA TYR A 143 -13.24 1.47 15.45
C TYR A 143 -12.56 0.12 15.62
N LEU A 144 -12.22 -0.61 14.54
CA LEU A 144 -11.46 -1.86 14.59
C LEU A 144 -9.96 -1.57 14.61
N LYS A 145 -9.18 -2.50 15.17
CA LYS A 145 -7.72 -2.40 15.23
C LYS A 145 -7.17 -2.31 13.80
N GLU A 146 -6.34 -1.31 13.52
CA GLU A 146 -5.82 -1.03 12.16
C GLU A 146 -6.90 -0.76 11.09
N GLY A 147 -8.13 -0.43 11.52
CA GLY A 147 -9.25 -0.07 10.65
C GLY A 147 -9.96 -1.24 9.98
N ARG A 148 -9.57 -2.50 10.25
CA ARG A 148 -10.19 -3.69 9.65
C ARG A 148 -10.11 -4.90 10.56
N ALA A 149 -11.12 -5.78 10.51
CA ALA A 149 -11.04 -7.08 11.19
C ALA A 149 -11.94 -8.13 10.55
N THR A 150 -11.57 -9.40 10.75
CA THR A 150 -12.33 -10.57 10.32
C THR A 150 -13.14 -11.14 11.47
N PHE A 151 -14.40 -11.44 11.19
CA PHE A 151 -15.36 -12.09 12.06
C PHE A 151 -15.76 -13.43 11.42
N TYR A 152 -16.22 -14.37 12.23
CA TYR A 152 -16.64 -15.70 11.81
C TYR A 152 -18.05 -15.94 12.31
N ILE A 153 -18.98 -16.22 11.42
CA ILE A 153 -20.41 -16.42 11.74
C ILE A 153 -20.85 -17.79 11.24
N GLY A 154 -21.65 -18.51 12.02
CA GLY A 154 -22.03 -19.87 11.63
C GLY A 154 -22.68 -20.70 12.71
N LYS A 155 -23.07 -21.91 12.34
CA LYS A 155 -23.50 -22.99 13.24
C LYS A 155 -22.36 -23.99 13.42
N VAL A 156 -21.96 -24.24 14.67
CA VAL A 156 -20.89 -25.17 15.02
C VAL A 156 -21.40 -26.25 15.97
N GLU A 157 -21.05 -27.51 15.70
CA GLU A 157 -21.32 -28.63 16.60
C GLU A 157 -20.13 -28.83 17.54
N ILE A 158 -20.36 -28.74 18.85
CA ILE A 158 -19.36 -29.01 19.88
C ILE A 158 -19.93 -30.03 20.85
N ALA A 159 -19.28 -31.19 20.94
CA ALA A 159 -19.70 -32.31 21.79
C ALA A 159 -21.19 -32.71 21.65
N GLY A 160 -21.72 -32.74 20.41
CA GLY A 160 -23.10 -33.11 20.12
C GLY A 160 -24.14 -32.01 20.40
N THR A 161 -23.70 -30.79 20.71
CA THR A 161 -24.56 -29.62 20.88
C THR A 161 -24.29 -28.62 19.77
N ASN A 162 -25.35 -28.10 19.15
CA ASN A 162 -25.24 -27.12 18.08
C ASN A 162 -25.32 -25.70 18.63
N TYR A 163 -24.36 -24.86 18.26
CA TYR A 163 -24.28 -23.45 18.66
C TYR A 163 -24.26 -22.54 17.43
N SER A 164 -25.15 -21.55 17.39
CA SER A 164 -25.08 -20.46 16.42
C SER A 164 -24.25 -19.32 17.01
N VAL A 165 -23.13 -18.96 16.39
CA VAL A 165 -22.15 -18.04 16.97
C VAL A 165 -21.70 -16.96 15.99
N VAL A 166 -21.31 -15.81 16.56
CA VAL A 166 -20.39 -14.86 15.92
C VAL A 166 -19.12 -14.81 16.76
N ILE A 167 -18.00 -15.14 16.14
CA ILE A 167 -16.66 -15.10 16.74
C ILE A 167 -15.91 -13.93 16.11
N GLY A 168 -15.34 -13.04 16.90
CA GLY A 168 -14.63 -11.89 16.35
C GLY A 168 -14.11 -10.94 17.41
N PRO A 169 -13.32 -9.94 17.01
CA PRO A 169 -12.79 -8.99 17.95
C PRO A 169 -13.84 -8.01 18.45
N ILE A 170 -13.59 -7.46 19.63
CA ILE A 170 -14.29 -6.26 20.11
C ILE A 170 -13.66 -5.01 19.48
N PRO A 171 -14.33 -3.83 19.49
CA PRO A 171 -13.71 -2.62 18.95
C PRO A 171 -12.39 -2.26 19.67
N PHE A 172 -11.46 -1.65 18.93
CA PHE A 172 -10.20 -1.10 19.44
C PHE A 172 -10.40 0.29 20.03
N ASP A 173 -11.02 1.22 19.30
CA ASP A 173 -11.06 2.64 19.71
C ASP A 173 -12.11 2.97 20.79
N ILE A 174 -12.05 2.24 21.91
CA ILE A 174 -12.98 2.30 23.05
C ILE A 174 -12.27 2.59 24.38
N THR A 175 -13.05 2.90 25.40
CA THR A 175 -12.58 3.00 26.80
C THR A 175 -12.96 1.74 27.58
N ALA A 176 -12.41 1.60 28.80
CA ALA A 176 -12.76 0.49 29.70
C ALA A 176 -14.20 0.56 30.25
N ASP A 177 -14.94 1.64 29.97
CA ASP A 177 -16.32 1.81 30.41
C ASP A 177 -17.32 1.07 29.53
N TYR A 178 -16.92 0.71 28.31
CA TYR A 178 -17.71 -0.12 27.40
C TYR A 178 -17.76 -1.55 27.92
N LYS A 179 -18.97 -2.10 28.06
CA LYS A 179 -19.21 -3.37 28.76
C LYS A 179 -20.25 -4.26 28.10
N TYR A 180 -21.14 -3.69 27.30
CA TYR A 180 -22.30 -4.40 26.78
C TYR A 180 -22.20 -4.51 25.27
N ILE A 181 -22.63 -5.65 24.74
CA ILE A 181 -22.84 -5.79 23.30
C ILE A 181 -24.34 -5.70 23.05
N LYS A 182 -24.71 -4.81 22.13
CA LYS A 182 -26.07 -4.66 21.64
C LYS A 182 -26.16 -5.23 20.24
N VAL A 183 -27.17 -6.05 20.01
CA VAL A 183 -27.52 -6.60 18.70
C VAL A 183 -28.69 -5.79 18.17
N PHE A 184 -28.48 -5.12 17.04
CA PHE A 184 -29.48 -4.24 16.43
C PHE A 184 -29.84 -4.74 15.03
N ASP A 185 -31.09 -5.12 14.82
CA ASP A 185 -31.60 -5.66 13.55
C ASP A 185 -32.33 -4.63 12.67
N GLY A 186 -32.29 -3.35 13.07
CA GLY A 186 -32.97 -2.24 12.38
C GLY A 186 -34.19 -1.69 13.12
N LEU A 187 -34.71 -2.36 14.16
CA LEU A 187 -35.87 -1.91 14.92
C LEU A 187 -35.50 -1.46 16.34
N ALA A 188 -35.63 -0.16 16.62
CA ALA A 188 -35.23 0.45 17.90
C ALA A 188 -35.98 -0.06 19.14
N THR A 189 -37.12 -0.72 18.95
CA THR A 189 -37.94 -1.28 20.04
C THR A 189 -37.51 -2.69 20.48
N GLN A 190 -36.53 -3.33 19.81
CA GLN A 190 -36.17 -4.73 20.02
C GLN A 190 -34.65 -4.97 20.04
N ILE A 191 -33.94 -4.30 20.94
CA ILE A 191 -32.48 -4.40 21.01
C ILE A 191 -32.08 -5.44 22.05
N ALA A 192 -31.51 -6.55 21.59
CA ALA A 192 -30.95 -7.55 22.48
C ALA A 192 -29.62 -7.04 23.06
N VAL A 193 -29.42 -7.24 24.36
CA VAL A 193 -28.25 -6.75 25.09
C VAL A 193 -27.67 -7.87 25.94
N THR A 194 -26.36 -8.01 25.94
CA THR A 194 -25.69 -9.02 26.79
C THR A 194 -25.97 -8.74 28.28
N ARG A 195 -26.25 -9.79 29.05
CA ARG A 195 -26.29 -9.68 30.53
C ARG A 195 -24.90 -9.75 31.13
N VAL A 196 -24.09 -10.65 30.58
CA VAL A 196 -22.68 -10.78 30.90
C VAL A 196 -21.95 -9.58 30.33
N VAL A 197 -21.04 -9.02 31.13
CA VAL A 197 -20.26 -7.86 30.73
C VAL A 197 -18.94 -8.28 30.09
N VAL A 198 -18.49 -7.50 29.13
CA VAL A 198 -17.14 -7.56 28.59
C VAL A 198 -16.25 -6.70 29.49
N GLU A 199 -15.23 -7.31 30.09
CA GLU A 199 -14.15 -6.57 30.74
C GLU A 199 -13.11 -6.20 29.68
N VAL A 200 -13.18 -4.96 29.19
CA VAL A 200 -12.25 -4.47 28.17
C VAL A 200 -10.88 -4.22 28.79
N LEU A 201 -9.90 -5.03 28.37
CA LEU A 201 -8.51 -4.92 28.78
C LEU A 201 -7.75 -3.91 27.90
N PRO A 202 -6.73 -3.23 28.44
CA PRO A 202 -5.87 -2.34 27.67
C PRO A 202 -5.23 -3.02 26.45
N SER A 203 -5.10 -2.26 25.37
CA SER A 203 -4.51 -2.73 24.11
C SER A 203 -3.72 -1.61 23.44
N ILE A 204 -2.74 -1.98 22.62
CA ILE A 204 -1.93 -1.04 21.84
C ILE A 204 -1.90 -1.43 20.35
N SER A 205 -1.64 -0.46 19.47
CA SER A 205 -1.45 -0.66 18.03
C SER A 205 -0.34 0.26 17.51
N LEU A 206 0.49 -0.25 16.61
CA LEU A 206 1.61 0.48 16.02
C LEU A 206 1.45 0.58 14.51
N ILE A 207 1.50 1.80 13.97
CA ILE A 207 1.36 2.03 12.53
C ILE A 207 2.50 2.93 12.02
N PRO A 208 3.25 2.50 10.99
CA PRO A 208 3.24 1.17 10.37
C PRO A 208 3.96 0.12 11.23
N LEU A 209 3.68 -1.17 10.96
CA LEU A 209 4.32 -2.32 11.64
C LEU A 209 5.67 -2.73 11.04
N TRP A 210 6.08 -2.15 9.91
CA TRP A 210 7.31 -2.54 9.21
C TRP A 210 7.91 -1.41 8.38
N GLY A 211 9.18 -1.54 7.99
CA GLY A 211 9.87 -0.59 7.12
C GLY A 211 11.36 -0.40 7.42
N PRO A 212 11.96 0.73 7.00
CA PRO A 212 13.36 1.04 7.26
C PRO A 212 13.61 1.43 8.72
N PRO A 213 14.86 1.28 9.21
CA PRO A 213 15.26 1.88 10.48
C PRO A 213 15.00 3.39 10.48
N GLY A 214 14.70 3.98 11.63
CA GLY A 214 14.49 5.43 11.73
C GLY A 214 13.17 5.96 11.18
N ARG A 215 12.32 5.13 10.57
CA ARG A 215 10.99 5.53 10.11
C ARG A 215 10.13 6.07 11.26
N MET A 216 9.31 7.09 10.98
CA MET A 216 8.28 7.53 11.91
C MET A 216 7.18 6.48 12.06
N VAL A 217 6.88 6.12 13.29
CA VAL A 217 5.82 5.21 13.70
C VAL A 217 4.94 5.88 14.74
N THR A 218 3.66 5.53 14.75
CA THR A 218 2.70 6.00 15.74
C THR A 218 2.18 4.82 16.53
N LEU A 219 2.38 4.86 17.85
CA LEU A 219 1.82 3.92 18.80
C LEU A 219 0.59 4.54 19.44
N THR A 220 -0.53 3.85 19.32
CA THR A 220 -1.77 4.22 20.00
C THR A 220 -2.08 3.19 21.07
N GLY A 221 -2.70 3.65 22.16
CA GLY A 221 -3.22 2.77 23.19
C GLY A 221 -4.59 3.23 23.68
N VAL A 222 -5.39 2.27 24.08
CA VAL A 222 -6.84 2.40 24.33
C VAL A 222 -7.25 1.55 25.53
N ALA A 223 -8.42 1.83 26.10
CA ALA A 223 -8.93 1.18 27.31
C ALA A 223 -7.94 1.17 28.49
N LEU A 224 -7.08 2.19 28.60
CA LEU A 224 -6.13 2.33 29.70
C LEU A 224 -6.75 3.10 30.86
N LYS A 225 -6.07 3.11 32.01
CA LYS A 225 -6.44 4.00 33.11
C LYS A 225 -6.33 5.48 32.68
N PRO A 226 -7.34 6.33 32.95
CA PRO A 226 -7.29 7.75 32.65
C PRO A 226 -6.18 8.49 33.40
N ASN A 227 -5.60 9.51 32.77
CA ASN A 227 -4.62 10.43 33.39
C ASN A 227 -3.43 9.73 34.06
N GLU A 228 -2.97 8.62 33.50
CA GLU A 228 -1.81 7.86 33.99
C GLU A 228 -0.59 8.09 33.08
N LEU A 229 0.59 8.16 33.70
CA LEU A 229 1.85 8.24 32.98
C LEU A 229 2.31 6.84 32.56
N LEU A 230 2.65 6.69 31.29
CA LEU A 230 3.15 5.45 30.71
C LEU A 230 4.63 5.56 30.35
N ASN A 231 5.36 4.46 30.50
CA ASN A 231 6.72 4.30 29.99
C ASN A 231 6.69 3.47 28.70
N LEU A 232 7.41 3.93 27.69
CA LEU A 232 7.58 3.24 26.41
C LEU A 232 9.03 2.75 26.31
N THR A 233 9.22 1.44 26.19
CA THR A 233 10.55 0.81 26.22
C THR A 233 10.76 -0.11 25.02
N TYR A 234 12.03 -0.32 24.64
CA TYR A 234 12.41 -1.37 23.68
C TYR A 234 12.70 -2.72 24.34
N GLY A 235 13.06 -2.71 25.63
CA GLY A 235 13.34 -3.90 26.41
C GLY A 235 12.11 -4.38 27.19
N PRO A 236 12.06 -5.69 27.56
CA PRO A 236 11.00 -6.27 28.37
C PRO A 236 11.10 -5.86 29.85
N ASP A 237 12.01 -4.96 30.19
CA ASP A 237 12.16 -4.41 31.54
C ASP A 237 11.69 -2.95 31.54
N ASN A 238 10.94 -2.57 32.57
CA ASN A 238 10.56 -1.17 32.83
C ASN A 238 11.75 -0.30 33.33
N ALA A 239 12.98 -0.65 32.96
CA ALA A 239 14.21 -0.01 33.41
C ALA A 239 14.51 1.26 32.61
N THR A 240 15.17 2.22 33.24
CA THR A 240 15.53 3.52 32.66
C THR A 240 16.45 3.45 31.44
N HIS A 241 17.11 2.30 31.19
CA HIS A 241 18.13 2.18 30.13
C HIS A 241 17.54 2.00 28.73
N ASP A 242 16.35 1.40 28.61
CA ASP A 242 15.67 1.18 27.31
C ASP A 242 14.37 1.98 27.15
N LEU A 243 14.12 2.91 28.08
CA LEU A 243 13.06 3.91 28.01
C LEU A 243 13.37 4.90 26.88
N PHE A 244 12.49 4.97 25.87
CA PHE A 244 12.63 5.93 24.77
C PHE A 244 11.59 7.05 24.80
N GLY A 245 10.51 6.86 25.57
CA GLY A 245 9.43 7.84 25.64
C GLY A 245 8.56 7.66 26.87
N GLN A 246 7.89 8.75 27.25
CA GLN A 246 6.83 8.73 28.25
C GLN A 246 5.63 9.48 27.69
N VAL A 247 4.43 8.99 27.98
CA VAL A 247 3.19 9.57 27.46
C VAL A 247 2.09 9.46 28.52
N TRP A 248 1.28 10.51 28.63
CA TRP A 248 0.10 10.50 29.48
C TRP A 248 -1.09 9.96 28.71
N THR A 249 -1.89 9.11 29.35
CA THR A 249 -3.24 8.84 28.87
C THR A 249 -4.13 10.05 29.13
N ASN A 250 -5.07 10.32 28.22
CA ASN A 250 -6.07 11.37 28.41
C ASN A 250 -7.16 10.94 29.42
N GLU A 251 -8.14 11.81 29.63
CA GLU A 251 -9.29 11.56 30.52
C GLU A 251 -10.13 10.33 30.12
N ARG A 252 -9.99 9.85 28.89
CA ARG A 252 -10.68 8.65 28.36
C ARG A 252 -9.77 7.41 28.35
N GLY A 253 -8.57 7.48 28.91
CA GLY A 253 -7.66 6.33 28.92
C GLY A 253 -7.08 5.99 27.55
N LYS A 254 -6.90 6.99 26.68
CA LYS A 254 -6.28 6.83 25.36
C LYS A 254 -4.96 7.60 25.28
N PHE A 255 -4.01 7.12 24.49
CA PHE A 255 -2.82 7.87 24.12
C PHE A 255 -2.45 7.67 22.64
N SER A 256 -1.69 8.62 22.10
CA SER A 256 -1.01 8.51 20.83
C SER A 256 0.40 9.07 20.98
N TYR A 257 1.40 8.33 20.51
CA TYR A 257 2.81 8.71 20.60
C TYR A 257 3.51 8.40 19.28
N THR A 258 4.07 9.44 18.65
CA THR A 258 4.77 9.33 17.37
C THR A 258 6.26 9.60 17.56
N TRP A 259 7.10 8.70 17.06
CA TRP A 259 8.55 8.85 17.13
C TRP A 259 9.25 8.10 15.99
N SER A 260 10.55 8.36 15.84
CA SER A 260 11.42 7.64 14.92
C SER A 260 11.86 6.32 15.55
N ILE A 261 11.54 5.19 14.90
CA ILE A 261 11.91 3.87 15.39
C ILE A 261 13.44 3.72 15.48
N ARG A 262 13.92 3.11 16.56
CA ARG A 262 15.34 2.79 16.78
C ARG A 262 15.88 2.00 15.58
N ASP A 263 17.08 2.37 15.16
CA ASP A 263 17.87 1.67 14.17
C ASP A 263 18.67 0.54 14.83
N LEU A 264 18.45 -0.71 14.43
CA LEU A 264 19.23 -1.85 14.95
C LEU A 264 20.67 -1.86 14.44
N LYS A 265 20.98 -1.06 13.40
CA LYS A 265 22.31 -0.96 12.77
C LYS A 265 22.88 -2.29 12.26
N LYS A 266 22.02 -3.29 12.03
CA LYS A 266 22.44 -4.59 11.53
C LYS A 266 22.78 -4.50 10.04
N ALA A 267 24.02 -4.83 9.71
CA ALA A 267 24.46 -5.04 8.34
C ALA A 267 24.19 -6.51 7.90
N TRP A 268 24.29 -6.76 6.61
CA TRP A 268 24.28 -8.11 6.03
C TRP A 268 25.17 -8.11 4.78
N SER A 269 25.64 -9.29 4.34
CA SER A 269 26.66 -9.43 3.28
C SER A 269 26.29 -10.56 2.31
N GLY A 270 25.13 -10.44 1.64
CA GLY A 270 24.68 -11.41 0.63
C GLY A 270 23.94 -10.72 -0.52
N THR A 271 23.35 -11.51 -1.40
CA THR A 271 22.44 -11.03 -2.46
C THR A 271 21.12 -11.82 -2.40
N GLY A 272 20.03 -11.21 -2.85
CA GLY A 272 18.70 -11.83 -2.87
C GLY A 272 17.73 -11.17 -1.89
N LEU A 273 16.86 -11.98 -1.25
CA LEU A 273 15.85 -11.49 -0.30
C LEU A 273 16.50 -10.77 0.88
N ILE A 274 16.07 -9.53 1.12
CA ILE A 274 16.63 -8.67 2.15
C ILE A 274 16.22 -9.18 3.54
N PRO A 275 17.18 -9.42 4.46
CA PRO A 275 16.86 -9.85 5.81
C PRO A 275 16.07 -8.79 6.60
N LYS A 276 15.23 -9.27 7.53
CA LYS A 276 14.42 -8.44 8.42
C LYS A 276 14.57 -8.88 9.87
N ASP A 277 14.47 -7.94 10.79
CA ASP A 277 14.65 -8.12 12.22
C ASP A 277 13.50 -7.47 13.01
N GLY A 278 13.12 -8.08 14.14
CA GLY A 278 12.09 -7.53 15.01
C GLY A 278 12.65 -6.50 16.00
N VAL A 279 11.91 -5.40 16.18
CA VAL A 279 12.14 -4.35 17.17
C VAL A 279 10.93 -4.36 18.12
N PRO A 280 11.00 -5.07 19.26
CA PRO A 280 9.89 -5.14 20.20
C PRO A 280 9.75 -3.81 20.95
N ILE A 281 8.51 -3.42 21.23
CA ILE A 281 8.11 -2.21 21.93
C ILE A 281 7.15 -2.63 23.03
N TYR A 282 7.41 -2.16 24.25
CA TYR A 282 6.64 -2.47 25.43
C TYR A 282 6.08 -1.20 26.06
N VAL A 283 4.86 -1.30 26.59
CA VAL A 283 4.18 -0.18 27.26
C VAL A 283 3.91 -0.56 28.71
N TRP A 284 4.29 0.30 29.64
CA TRP A 284 4.21 0.04 31.07
C TRP A 284 3.49 1.15 31.79
N TYR A 285 2.75 0.81 32.85
CA TYR A 285 2.34 1.82 33.82
C TYR A 285 3.57 2.32 34.59
N ASN A 286 3.88 3.61 34.50
CA ASN A 286 5.10 4.17 35.10
C ASN A 286 5.16 3.92 36.61
N LYS A 287 4.04 4.14 37.31
CA LYS A 287 3.97 4.06 38.77
C LYS A 287 4.04 2.64 39.33
N THR A 288 3.39 1.67 38.68
CA THR A 288 3.29 0.29 39.18
C THR A 288 4.33 -0.64 38.56
N GLY A 289 4.89 -0.27 37.41
CA GLY A 289 5.79 -1.13 36.62
C GLY A 289 5.12 -2.35 36.02
N VAL A 290 3.79 -2.39 35.96
CA VAL A 290 3.04 -3.47 35.33
C VAL A 290 3.06 -3.28 33.81
N LEU A 291 3.40 -4.35 33.08
CA LEU A 291 3.31 -4.40 31.62
C LEU A 291 1.84 -4.27 31.21
N ILE A 292 1.56 -3.37 30.27
CA ILE A 292 0.25 -3.21 29.65
C ILE A 292 0.17 -4.15 28.45
N ASP A 293 1.05 -3.94 27.48
CA ASP A 293 1.07 -4.70 26.23
C ASP A 293 2.40 -4.50 25.48
N SER A 294 2.62 -5.31 24.44
CA SER A 294 3.79 -5.21 23.58
C SER A 294 3.46 -5.43 22.11
N VAL A 295 4.19 -4.76 21.22
CA VAL A 295 4.06 -4.86 19.76
C VAL A 295 5.46 -4.89 19.12
N THR A 296 5.64 -5.58 18.01
CA THR A 296 6.94 -5.70 17.34
C THR A 296 6.91 -5.02 15.98
N TYR A 297 7.81 -4.06 15.77
CA TYR A 297 8.10 -3.49 14.47
C TYR A 297 9.08 -4.37 13.68
N ILE A 298 8.88 -4.54 12.38
CA ILE A 298 9.79 -5.31 11.52
C ILE A 298 10.68 -4.37 10.71
N GLU A 299 11.96 -4.31 11.09
CA GLU A 299 13.00 -3.52 10.41
C GLU A 299 13.62 -4.34 9.27
N TYR A 300 13.61 -3.81 8.05
CA TYR A 300 14.39 -4.35 6.94
C TYR A 300 15.82 -3.80 6.97
N ARG A 301 16.81 -4.66 6.69
CA ARG A 301 18.21 -4.23 6.61
C ARG A 301 18.46 -3.42 5.33
N ARG A 302 19.37 -2.45 5.43
CA ARG A 302 19.83 -1.62 4.31
C ARG A 302 20.35 -2.49 3.16
N SER A 303 20.02 -2.14 1.94
CA SER A 303 20.46 -2.87 0.76
C SER A 303 20.69 -1.94 -0.42
N PHE A 304 21.65 -2.27 -1.27
CA PHE A 304 21.70 -1.74 -2.63
C PHE A 304 20.68 -2.48 -3.48
N VAL A 305 20.02 -1.76 -4.39
CA VAL A 305 19.05 -2.32 -5.34
C VAL A 305 19.41 -2.01 -6.78
N GLU A 306 20.40 -1.16 -7.02
CA GLU A 306 20.92 -0.84 -8.34
C GLU A 306 22.37 -0.33 -8.24
N LEU A 307 23.25 -0.84 -9.10
CA LEU A 307 24.61 -0.34 -9.30
C LEU A 307 25.05 -0.60 -10.75
N ARG A 308 25.32 0.47 -11.51
CA ARG A 308 25.84 0.37 -12.89
C ARG A 308 26.70 1.56 -13.28
N SER A 309 27.53 1.38 -14.31
CA SER A 309 28.33 2.42 -14.96
C SER A 309 27.73 2.81 -16.31
N LEU A 310 27.61 4.10 -16.60
CA LEU A 310 26.93 4.56 -17.82
C LEU A 310 27.80 4.50 -19.07
N LYS A 311 29.05 4.96 -19.00
CA LYS A 311 29.97 5.03 -20.15
C LYS A 311 30.64 3.68 -20.39
N PHE A 312 31.07 3.00 -19.34
CA PHE A 312 31.63 1.65 -19.43
C PHE A 312 30.54 0.62 -19.79
N GLY A 313 29.32 0.81 -19.28
CA GLY A 313 28.16 -0.04 -19.59
C GLY A 313 28.02 -1.29 -18.73
N ASP A 314 28.83 -1.45 -17.68
CA ASP A 314 28.72 -2.58 -16.75
C ASP A 314 27.56 -2.40 -15.77
N ILE A 315 26.87 -3.51 -15.47
CA ILE A 315 25.71 -3.57 -14.57
C ILE A 315 26.00 -4.61 -13.50
N ALA A 316 26.59 -4.15 -12.40
CA ALA A 316 26.88 -4.99 -11.22
C ALA A 316 25.60 -5.46 -10.51
N LEU A 317 24.57 -4.62 -10.48
CA LEU A 317 23.25 -4.94 -9.95
C LEU A 317 22.18 -4.18 -10.76
N PRO A 318 21.31 -4.85 -11.52
CA PRO A 318 20.18 -4.17 -12.18
C PRO A 318 19.18 -3.69 -11.11
N PHE A 319 18.31 -2.75 -11.46
CA PHE A 319 17.19 -2.40 -10.59
C PHE A 319 16.30 -3.61 -10.33
N VAL A 320 16.22 -4.04 -9.07
CA VAL A 320 15.37 -5.16 -8.62
C VAL A 320 14.18 -4.66 -7.79
N ASP A 321 13.26 -5.57 -7.44
CA ASP A 321 12.21 -5.29 -6.45
C ASP A 321 12.83 -4.77 -5.13
N LEU A 322 12.15 -3.84 -4.45
CA LEU A 322 12.61 -3.24 -3.19
C LEU A 322 12.89 -4.25 -2.06
N TYR A 323 12.33 -5.46 -2.12
CA TYR A 323 12.57 -6.54 -1.14
C TYR A 323 13.75 -7.46 -1.51
N MET A 324 14.38 -7.23 -2.66
CA MET A 324 15.57 -7.94 -3.12
C MET A 324 16.73 -6.96 -3.30
N GLY A 325 17.96 -7.41 -3.09
CA GLY A 325 19.11 -6.54 -3.33
C GLY A 325 20.43 -7.18 -2.92
N ALA A 326 21.44 -6.33 -2.71
CA ALA A 326 22.77 -6.71 -2.31
C ALA A 326 23.22 -5.96 -1.05
N GLY A 327 23.82 -6.71 -0.14
CA GLY A 327 24.30 -6.21 1.15
C GLY A 327 25.62 -5.47 1.05
N ASN A 328 26.28 -5.39 2.20
CA ASN A 328 27.60 -4.83 2.36
C ASN A 328 28.66 -5.75 1.75
N ASP A 329 29.61 -5.16 1.01
CA ASP A 329 30.81 -5.82 0.50
C ASP A 329 30.53 -6.92 -0.55
N THR A 330 29.42 -6.81 -1.29
CA THR A 330 28.98 -7.83 -2.26
C THR A 330 29.03 -7.40 -3.71
N LEU A 331 29.23 -6.11 -4.00
CA LEU A 331 29.14 -5.56 -5.35
C LEU A 331 30.49 -4.99 -5.82
N THR A 332 30.78 -5.21 -7.10
CA THR A 332 31.86 -4.53 -7.84
C THR A 332 31.31 -4.11 -9.19
N VAL A 333 31.56 -2.88 -9.62
CA VAL A 333 31.18 -2.37 -10.95
C VAL A 333 32.40 -1.91 -11.72
N ASP A 334 32.52 -2.30 -12.97
CA ASP A 334 33.56 -1.82 -13.87
C ASP A 334 33.22 -0.41 -14.39
N ALA A 335 34.19 0.51 -14.32
CA ALA A 335 33.99 1.89 -14.75
C ALA A 335 35.29 2.57 -15.24
N PHE A 336 35.13 3.56 -16.12
CA PHE A 336 36.22 4.47 -16.47
C PHE A 336 36.37 5.59 -15.42
N VAL A 337 37.54 6.22 -15.37
CA VAL A 337 37.69 7.49 -14.66
C VAL A 337 36.81 8.54 -15.36
N PHE A 338 36.15 9.39 -14.57
CA PHE A 338 35.12 10.34 -15.02
C PHE A 338 33.86 9.72 -15.63
N ASP A 339 33.67 8.40 -15.50
CA ASP A 339 32.37 7.78 -15.79
C ASP A 339 31.31 8.23 -14.76
N THR A 340 30.04 8.11 -15.12
CA THR A 340 28.91 8.30 -14.20
C THR A 340 28.45 6.96 -13.67
N ILE A 341 28.49 6.79 -12.35
CA ILE A 341 27.90 5.66 -11.65
C ILE A 341 26.45 6.00 -11.28
N VAL A 342 25.54 5.06 -11.50
CA VAL A 342 24.18 5.08 -10.96
C VAL A 342 24.11 4.13 -9.76
N LEU A 343 23.63 4.64 -8.63
CA LEU A 343 23.48 3.89 -7.38
C LEU A 343 22.08 4.11 -6.82
N ALA A 344 21.41 3.03 -6.44
CA ALA A 344 20.18 3.09 -5.66
C ALA A 344 20.20 2.10 -4.49
N GLY A 345 19.49 2.45 -3.43
CA GLY A 345 19.35 1.60 -2.26
C GLY A 345 17.93 1.63 -1.69
N ALA A 346 17.58 0.56 -0.98
CA ALA A 346 16.34 0.40 -0.23
C ALA A 346 16.61 0.09 1.24
N TRP A 347 15.66 0.44 2.09
CA TRP A 347 15.65 0.30 3.55
C TRP A 347 16.75 1.09 4.27
N TRP A 348 17.18 2.22 3.70
CA TRP A 348 18.10 3.15 4.35
C TRP A 348 17.38 4.04 5.33
N ASN A 349 18.06 4.46 6.40
CA ASN A 349 17.43 5.26 7.44
C ASN A 349 17.07 6.65 6.88
N PRO A 350 15.78 7.02 6.79
CA PRO A 350 15.34 8.27 6.18
C PRO A 350 15.63 9.52 7.03
N ARG A 351 16.06 9.33 8.27
CA ARG A 351 16.41 10.43 9.18
C ARG A 351 17.84 10.92 9.03
N ASP A 352 18.64 10.24 8.22
CA ASP A 352 20.01 10.64 7.95
C ASP A 352 20.32 10.56 6.45
N THR A 353 21.21 11.43 6.01
CA THR A 353 21.65 11.49 4.61
C THR A 353 22.55 10.30 4.31
N VAL A 354 22.37 9.70 3.15
CA VAL A 354 23.32 8.72 2.60
C VAL A 354 24.49 9.48 2.01
N LYS A 355 25.71 9.22 2.50
CA LYS A 355 26.93 9.90 2.07
C LYS A 355 27.88 8.91 1.42
N ILE A 356 28.30 9.21 0.20
CA ILE A 356 29.12 8.30 -0.62
C ILE A 356 30.52 8.88 -0.75
N TYR A 357 31.50 8.12 -0.31
CA TYR A 357 32.91 8.48 -0.33
C TYR A 357 33.68 7.56 -1.25
N VAL A 358 34.50 8.14 -2.12
CA VAL A 358 35.39 7.41 -3.03
C VAL A 358 36.79 7.97 -2.83
N GLY A 359 37.77 7.11 -2.54
CA GLY A 359 39.12 7.57 -2.19
C GLY A 359 39.18 8.50 -0.97
N GLY A 360 38.21 8.39 -0.04
CA GLY A 360 38.10 9.25 1.14
C GLY A 360 37.47 10.62 0.91
N LYS A 361 37.11 10.96 -0.34
CA LYS A 361 36.43 12.21 -0.69
C LYS A 361 34.93 11.97 -0.85
N LEU A 362 34.10 12.86 -0.29
CA LEU A 362 32.65 12.86 -0.52
C LEU A 362 32.38 13.18 -1.99
N VAL A 363 31.71 12.27 -2.70
CA VAL A 363 31.38 12.42 -4.13
C VAL A 363 29.89 12.61 -4.38
N ALA A 364 29.03 12.14 -3.48
CA ALA A 364 27.59 12.30 -3.58
C ALA A 364 26.88 12.15 -2.23
N GLU A 365 25.69 12.73 -2.17
CA GLU A 365 24.75 12.62 -1.05
C GLU A 365 23.34 12.35 -1.58
N ALA A 366 22.56 11.59 -0.82
CA ALA A 366 21.16 11.29 -1.15
C ALA A 366 20.29 11.20 0.10
N SER A 367 19.04 11.64 0.01
CA SER A 367 18.08 11.58 1.11
C SER A 367 17.11 10.41 0.90
N PRO A 368 17.12 9.37 1.76
CA PRO A 368 16.18 8.27 1.64
C PRO A 368 14.74 8.70 1.93
N ASN A 369 13.77 8.10 1.24
CA ASN A 369 12.36 8.38 1.48
C ASN A 369 11.80 7.68 2.73
N GLU A 370 10.68 8.17 3.24
CA GLU A 370 10.07 7.66 4.48
C GLU A 370 9.55 6.24 4.39
N THR A 371 8.98 5.86 3.26
CA THR A 371 8.24 4.61 3.16
C THR A 371 9.17 3.40 3.10
N HIS A 372 10.19 3.47 2.26
CA HIS A 372 11.05 2.33 1.96
C HIS A 372 12.52 2.65 2.19
N GLY A 373 12.87 3.82 2.74
CA GLY A 373 14.27 4.20 2.86
C GLY A 373 14.96 4.22 1.51
N PHE A 374 14.22 4.53 0.45
CA PHE A 374 14.71 4.44 -0.91
C PHE A 374 15.44 5.72 -1.30
N PHE A 375 16.62 5.59 -1.90
CA PHE A 375 17.33 6.69 -2.53
C PHE A 375 17.87 6.24 -3.90
N ASN A 376 18.06 7.21 -4.78
CA ASN A 376 18.83 7.06 -6.00
C ASN A 376 19.78 8.26 -6.15
N VAL A 377 20.95 8.02 -6.72
CA VAL A 377 21.94 9.06 -6.93
C VAL A 377 22.89 8.68 -8.04
N THR A 378 23.49 9.68 -8.66
CA THR A 378 24.59 9.50 -9.59
C THR A 378 25.81 10.26 -9.10
N PHE A 379 26.99 9.72 -9.39
CA PHE A 379 28.24 10.43 -9.11
C PHE A 379 29.29 10.11 -10.16
N THR A 380 30.20 11.04 -10.36
CA THR A 380 31.31 10.88 -11.28
C THR A 380 32.46 10.14 -10.61
N VAL A 381 33.01 9.12 -11.26
CA VAL A 381 34.20 8.41 -10.80
C VAL A 381 35.36 9.40 -10.73
N PRO A 382 35.93 9.65 -9.55
CA PRO A 382 37.07 10.55 -9.42
C PRO A 382 38.33 9.91 -10.00
N GLU A 383 39.43 10.66 -10.00
CA GLU A 383 40.74 10.14 -10.39
C GLU A 383 41.20 9.05 -9.43
N LEU A 384 41.17 7.80 -9.89
CA LEU A 384 41.48 6.61 -9.12
C LEU A 384 42.54 5.75 -9.82
N PRO A 385 43.36 4.99 -9.06
CA PRO A 385 44.27 4.01 -9.64
C PRO A 385 43.50 2.84 -10.27
N MET A 386 44.17 2.12 -11.17
CA MET A 386 43.60 0.93 -11.82
C MET A 386 43.20 -0.15 -10.80
N GLY A 387 42.15 -0.90 -11.09
CA GLY A 387 41.71 -2.04 -10.28
C GLY A 387 40.63 -1.68 -9.25
N PRO A 388 40.40 -2.54 -8.24
CA PRO A 388 39.31 -2.38 -7.29
C PRO A 388 39.56 -1.23 -6.31
N ASN A 389 38.71 -0.22 -6.38
CA ASN A 389 38.70 0.93 -5.50
C ASN A 389 37.47 0.89 -4.58
N ARG A 390 37.70 1.02 -3.27
CA ARG A 390 36.64 0.96 -2.28
C ARG A 390 35.76 2.21 -2.31
N VAL A 391 34.45 2.00 -2.27
CA VAL A 391 33.44 3.04 -2.08
C VAL A 391 32.78 2.85 -0.73
N ASP A 392 32.80 3.89 0.09
CA ASP A 392 32.24 3.89 1.44
C ASP A 392 30.92 4.66 1.46
N VAL A 393 29.83 3.98 1.80
CA VAL A 393 28.47 4.54 1.86
C VAL A 393 28.01 4.59 3.32
N TYR A 394 27.80 5.78 3.86
CA TYR A 394 27.42 5.99 5.26
C TYR A 394 25.96 6.45 5.39
N ASN A 395 25.26 5.95 6.40
CA ASN A 395 23.91 6.39 6.77
C ASN A 395 23.59 6.01 8.22
N ALA A 396 23.21 6.97 9.06
CA ALA A 396 22.85 6.79 10.48
C ALA A 396 23.89 6.02 11.30
N GLY A 397 25.17 6.27 11.02
CA GLY A 397 26.31 5.64 11.70
C GLY A 397 26.59 4.19 11.26
N VAL A 398 25.98 3.72 10.18
CA VAL A 398 26.27 2.42 9.54
C VAL A 398 27.05 2.66 8.25
N ARG A 399 28.05 1.82 7.99
CA ARG A 399 28.89 1.87 6.77
C ARG A 399 28.63 0.64 5.91
N TYR A 400 28.34 0.88 4.64
CA TYR A 400 28.28 -0.12 3.59
C TYR A 400 29.38 0.14 2.57
N VAL A 401 29.81 -0.92 1.89
CA VAL A 401 30.93 -0.93 0.96
C VAL A 401 30.53 -1.63 -0.33
N PHE A 402 30.97 -1.06 -1.44
CA PHE A 402 31.09 -1.74 -2.73
C PHE A 402 32.38 -1.28 -3.40
N TYR A 403 32.76 -1.88 -4.53
CA TYR A 403 33.97 -1.53 -5.26
C TYR A 403 33.66 -0.99 -6.65
N ILE A 404 34.48 -0.05 -7.09
CA ILE A 404 34.57 0.34 -8.50
C ILE A 404 35.88 -0.25 -9.02
N ASN A 405 35.80 -1.15 -9.98
CA ASN A 405 36.97 -1.63 -10.68
C ASN A 405 37.30 -0.65 -11.83
N VAL A 406 38.38 0.10 -11.68
CA VAL A 406 38.70 1.23 -12.56
C VAL A 406 39.51 0.75 -13.75
N TRP A 407 39.04 1.14 -14.94
CA TRP A 407 39.67 0.88 -16.23
C TRP A 407 40.34 2.13 -16.82
N PRO A 408 41.35 1.94 -17.69
CA PRO A 408 42.14 3.02 -18.27
C PRO A 408 41.31 4.08 -19.02
N THR A 409 41.65 5.35 -18.82
CA THR A 409 40.98 6.50 -19.43
C THR A 409 42.00 7.44 -20.06
N LEU A 410 41.76 7.88 -21.29
CA LEU A 410 42.55 8.89 -22.00
C LEU A 410 41.71 10.16 -22.19
N VAL A 411 42.30 11.32 -21.91
CA VAL A 411 41.71 12.65 -22.09
C VAL A 411 42.70 13.52 -22.87
N LEU A 412 42.21 14.28 -23.84
CA LEU A 412 43.00 15.19 -24.67
C LEU A 412 42.62 16.63 -24.34
N ILE A 413 43.60 17.52 -24.20
CA ILE A 413 43.36 18.93 -23.90
C ILE A 413 44.22 19.81 -24.82
N PRO A 414 43.62 20.60 -25.72
CA PRO A 414 42.19 20.60 -26.08
C PRO A 414 41.74 19.31 -26.80
N GLU A 415 40.42 19.11 -26.95
CA GLU A 415 39.84 17.98 -27.71
C GLU A 415 39.70 18.29 -29.22
N GLU A 416 39.98 19.53 -29.62
CA GLU A 416 39.99 19.98 -31.01
C GLU A 416 41.06 21.04 -31.24
N GLY A 417 41.52 21.19 -32.48
CA GLY A 417 42.55 22.15 -32.82
C GLY A 417 43.07 22.01 -34.25
N TYR A 418 44.01 22.87 -34.61
CA TYR A 418 44.61 22.87 -35.95
C TYR A 418 45.85 21.98 -36.01
N ILE A 419 46.23 21.56 -37.22
CA ILE A 419 47.47 20.82 -37.46
C ILE A 419 48.67 21.58 -36.85
N GLY A 420 49.56 20.89 -36.14
CA GLY A 420 50.71 21.49 -35.47
C GLY A 420 50.40 22.29 -34.19
N ASP A 421 49.15 22.34 -33.74
CA ASP A 421 48.84 22.83 -32.39
C ASP A 421 49.37 21.83 -31.34
N THR A 422 49.63 22.32 -30.14
CA THR A 422 50.09 21.46 -29.03
C THR A 422 48.89 20.93 -28.26
N VAL A 423 48.82 19.61 -28.09
CA VAL A 423 47.78 18.92 -27.32
C VAL A 423 48.43 18.19 -26.15
N GLU A 424 47.86 18.35 -24.96
CA GLU A 424 48.22 17.57 -23.77
C GLU A 424 47.41 16.27 -23.73
N ALA A 425 48.11 15.14 -23.60
CA ALA A 425 47.49 13.84 -23.37
C ALA A 425 47.55 13.51 -21.87
N LYS A 426 46.39 13.30 -21.25
CA LYS A 426 46.27 12.88 -19.84
C LYS A 426 45.71 11.47 -19.78
N VAL A 427 46.32 10.64 -18.96
CA VAL A 427 45.87 9.27 -18.72
C VAL A 427 45.54 9.07 -17.25
N TYR A 428 44.53 8.25 -16.98
CA TYR A 428 44.07 7.91 -15.64
C TYR A 428 43.71 6.43 -15.58
N GLY A 429 43.84 5.81 -14.40
CA GLY A 429 43.45 4.41 -14.22
C GLY A 429 44.30 3.42 -15.01
N PHE A 430 45.54 3.77 -15.38
CA PHE A 430 46.49 2.84 -16.00
C PHE A 430 47.31 2.10 -14.93
N PRO A 431 47.98 0.97 -15.28
CA PRO A 431 48.90 0.31 -14.37
C PRO A 431 49.98 1.26 -13.84
N ALA A 432 50.37 1.08 -12.58
CA ALA A 432 51.34 1.95 -11.91
C ALA A 432 52.77 1.75 -12.47
N ASN A 433 53.51 2.85 -12.62
CA ASN A 433 54.91 2.85 -13.09
C ASN A 433 55.13 2.18 -14.46
N SER A 434 54.18 2.36 -15.39
CA SER A 434 54.17 1.72 -16.70
C SER A 434 54.35 2.71 -17.84
N LEU A 435 54.99 2.25 -18.92
CA LEU A 435 55.18 3.04 -20.14
C LEU A 435 53.91 2.98 -21.02
N VAL A 436 53.18 4.08 -21.09
CA VAL A 436 52.01 4.24 -21.97
C VAL A 436 52.43 4.83 -23.30
N LYS A 437 52.02 4.17 -24.38
CA LYS A 437 52.24 4.64 -25.75
C LYS A 437 50.98 5.28 -26.30
N ILE A 438 51.09 6.51 -26.82
CA ILE A 438 49.98 7.22 -27.43
C ILE A 438 50.07 7.09 -28.95
N TYR A 439 49.00 6.60 -29.57
CA TYR A 439 48.87 6.41 -31.00
C TYR A 439 47.80 7.33 -31.57
N TRP A 440 48.08 7.88 -32.75
CA TRP A 440 47.08 8.54 -33.59
C TRP A 440 46.64 7.56 -34.67
N ASP A 441 45.35 7.33 -34.76
CA ASP A 441 44.77 6.47 -35.79
C ASP A 441 44.52 7.26 -37.06
N VAL A 442 45.04 6.76 -38.18
CA VAL A 442 44.79 7.27 -39.54
C VAL A 442 45.24 8.72 -39.73
N LEU A 443 46.48 8.89 -40.23
CA LEU A 443 47.02 10.20 -40.59
C LEU A 443 46.52 10.67 -41.96
N CYS A 444 46.61 9.82 -42.99
CA CYS A 444 46.11 10.08 -44.34
C CYS A 444 45.63 8.76 -44.96
N ILE A 445 44.56 8.79 -45.75
CA ILE A 445 44.00 7.58 -46.38
C ILE A 445 44.53 7.48 -47.82
N ASP A 446 45.59 6.71 -48.05
CA ASP A 446 46.03 6.38 -49.42
C ASP A 446 45.00 5.46 -50.09
N LYS A 447 44.27 5.96 -51.11
CA LYS A 447 43.25 5.17 -51.83
C LYS A 447 43.81 3.97 -52.62
N THR A 448 45.12 3.77 -52.66
CA THR A 448 45.76 2.69 -53.43
C THR A 448 46.19 1.45 -52.61
N GLN A 449 46.06 1.47 -51.27
CA GLN A 449 46.39 0.33 -50.41
C GLN A 449 45.15 -0.37 -49.87
N VAL A 450 44.72 -1.42 -50.58
CA VAL A 450 43.64 -2.33 -50.17
C VAL A 450 44.15 -3.32 -49.12
N SER A 451 44.38 -2.86 -47.89
CA SER A 451 44.17 -3.68 -46.69
C SER A 451 44.08 -2.77 -45.46
N TYR A 452 42.91 -2.75 -44.83
CA TYR A 452 42.63 -2.03 -43.58
C TYR A 452 43.06 -2.85 -42.35
N PRO A 453 44.37 -2.97 -42.03
CA PRO A 453 44.76 -2.99 -40.63
C PRO A 453 45.97 -2.08 -40.35
N ASP A 454 45.86 -1.27 -39.29
CA ASP A 454 46.98 -0.67 -38.55
C ASP A 454 47.80 0.49 -39.18
N LEU A 455 47.14 1.47 -39.81
CA LEU A 455 47.72 2.82 -39.93
C LEU A 455 47.64 3.57 -38.59
N ARG A 456 48.41 3.11 -37.58
CA ARG A 456 48.55 3.77 -36.28
C ARG A 456 49.95 4.33 -36.15
N THR A 457 50.06 5.62 -35.85
CA THR A 457 51.37 6.25 -35.64
C THR A 457 51.58 6.52 -34.16
N ASN A 458 52.67 6.01 -33.59
CA ASN A 458 53.08 6.39 -32.24
C ASN A 458 53.55 7.85 -32.28
N ILE A 459 52.84 8.73 -31.56
CA ILE A 459 53.05 10.18 -31.60
C ILE A 459 53.78 10.70 -30.37
N VAL A 460 53.56 10.07 -29.21
CA VAL A 460 54.24 10.43 -27.95
C VAL A 460 54.10 9.27 -26.94
N ASN A 461 55.05 9.17 -26.01
CA ASN A 461 55.02 8.20 -24.91
C ASN A 461 55.15 8.92 -23.57
N GLY A 462 54.58 8.34 -22.52
CA GLY A 462 54.71 8.82 -21.15
C GLY A 462 54.78 7.66 -20.15
N THR A 463 55.24 7.93 -18.93
CA THR A 463 55.29 6.92 -17.86
C THR A 463 54.29 7.29 -16.76
N THR A 464 53.52 6.32 -16.28
CA THR A 464 52.60 6.54 -15.16
C THR A 464 53.34 6.57 -13.83
N GLY A 465 52.82 7.29 -12.84
CA GLY A 465 53.25 7.23 -11.45
C GLY A 465 52.57 6.10 -10.67
N PRO A 466 52.77 6.04 -9.34
CA PRO A 466 52.12 5.06 -8.47
C PRO A 466 50.58 5.13 -8.47
N ASP A 467 50.01 6.27 -8.88
CA ASP A 467 48.57 6.53 -8.95
C ASP A 467 47.96 6.21 -10.34
N GLY A 468 48.75 5.67 -11.28
CA GLY A 468 48.27 5.29 -12.60
C GLY A 468 48.03 6.46 -13.56
N LYS A 469 48.56 7.66 -13.25
CA LYS A 469 48.51 8.85 -14.11
C LYS A 469 49.89 9.19 -14.62
N PHE A 470 50.01 9.97 -15.70
CA PHE A 470 51.32 10.45 -16.11
C PHE A 470 52.00 11.27 -15.01
N ASN A 471 53.27 10.94 -14.74
CA ASN A 471 54.09 11.64 -13.74
C ASN A 471 54.74 12.93 -14.28
N VAL A 472 54.58 13.20 -15.58
CA VAL A 472 55.06 14.38 -16.29
C VAL A 472 53.98 14.87 -17.27
N THR A 473 54.03 16.14 -17.65
CA THR A 473 53.18 16.67 -18.74
C THR A 473 53.60 16.03 -20.06
N VAL A 474 52.67 15.31 -20.70
CA VAL A 474 52.88 14.65 -21.99
C VAL A 474 52.13 15.42 -23.06
N THR A 475 52.86 16.01 -24.00
CA THR A 475 52.28 16.79 -25.09
C THR A 475 52.76 16.30 -26.45
N PHE A 476 51.90 16.39 -27.45
CA PHE A 476 52.25 16.14 -28.86
C PHE A 476 51.74 17.27 -29.75
N LYS A 477 52.26 17.29 -30.98
CA LYS A 477 51.81 18.20 -32.04
C LYS A 477 50.74 17.50 -32.85
N VAL A 478 49.59 18.16 -33.08
CA VAL A 478 48.51 17.62 -33.91
C VAL A 478 49.13 17.19 -35.26
N PRO A 479 49.12 15.88 -35.58
CA PRO A 479 49.74 15.39 -36.79
C PRO A 479 49.08 15.94 -38.05
N ARG A 480 49.80 15.86 -39.17
CA ARG A 480 49.21 16.11 -40.50
C ARG A 480 48.10 15.10 -40.75
N GLY A 481 46.90 15.56 -41.08
CA GLY A 481 45.78 14.70 -41.44
C GLY A 481 44.48 15.46 -41.74
N PRO A 482 43.48 14.76 -42.28
CA PRO A 482 42.25 15.37 -42.77
C PRO A 482 41.44 16.02 -41.65
N GLY A 483 40.59 17.00 -42.00
CA GLY A 483 39.64 17.60 -41.06
C GLY A 483 38.61 16.59 -40.56
N GLY A 484 38.15 16.75 -39.31
CA GLY A 484 37.14 15.89 -38.69
C GLY A 484 37.64 15.09 -37.49
N VAL A 485 36.88 14.06 -37.09
CA VAL A 485 37.13 13.27 -35.88
C VAL A 485 38.22 12.21 -36.11
N HIS A 486 39.24 12.23 -35.26
CA HIS A 486 40.33 11.25 -35.20
C HIS A 486 40.29 10.48 -33.90
N VAL A 487 40.70 9.21 -33.94
CA VAL A 487 40.82 8.38 -32.74
C VAL A 487 42.26 8.41 -32.25
N VAL A 488 42.43 8.68 -30.97
CA VAL A 488 43.72 8.61 -30.27
C VAL A 488 43.64 7.49 -29.25
N ARG A 489 44.67 6.65 -29.22
CA ARG A 489 44.72 5.45 -28.36
C ARG A 489 45.88 5.56 -27.39
N ALA A 490 45.64 5.22 -26.13
CA ALA A 490 46.68 5.02 -25.13
C ALA A 490 46.80 3.52 -24.84
N VAL A 491 47.99 2.94 -24.99
CA VAL A 491 48.22 1.50 -24.91
C VAL A 491 49.33 1.17 -23.92
N VAL A 492 49.06 0.23 -23.01
CA VAL A 492 50.04 -0.45 -22.13
C VAL A 492 49.75 -1.94 -22.19
N ASP A 493 50.69 -2.75 -22.69
CA ASP A 493 50.51 -4.20 -22.83
C ASP A 493 49.19 -4.58 -23.53
N THR A 494 48.22 -5.12 -22.79
CA THR A 494 46.87 -5.48 -23.28
C THR A 494 45.82 -4.40 -23.04
N GLU A 495 46.13 -3.39 -22.22
CA GLU A 495 45.20 -2.35 -21.80
C GLU A 495 45.16 -1.19 -22.81
N VAL A 496 43.95 -0.77 -23.20
CA VAL A 496 43.73 0.28 -24.20
C VAL A 496 42.67 1.27 -23.74
N ALA A 497 42.96 2.57 -23.84
CA ALA A 497 41.98 3.64 -23.70
C ALA A 497 41.89 4.45 -25.00
N PHE A 498 40.69 4.97 -25.30
CA PHE A 498 40.41 5.76 -26.49
C PHE A 498 39.98 7.18 -26.13
N ALA A 499 40.41 8.14 -26.94
CA ALA A 499 39.90 9.50 -26.96
C ALA A 499 39.68 9.92 -28.42
N TYR A 500 38.86 10.95 -28.62
CA TYR A 500 38.60 11.52 -29.94
C TYR A 500 39.18 12.93 -29.99
N PHE A 501 39.81 13.28 -31.10
CA PHE A 501 40.30 14.62 -31.37
C PHE A 501 39.72 15.15 -32.67
N ILE A 502 39.24 16.39 -32.70
CA ILE A 502 38.71 17.01 -33.92
C ILE A 502 39.77 17.92 -34.55
N VAL A 503 40.23 17.57 -35.75
CA VAL A 503 41.12 18.43 -36.54
C VAL A 503 40.27 19.49 -37.23
N LEU A 504 40.55 20.76 -36.92
CA LEU A 504 39.87 21.92 -37.48
C LEU A 504 40.57 22.42 -38.76
N PRO A 505 39.82 22.90 -39.76
CA PRO A 505 40.38 23.46 -40.99
C PRO A 505 40.98 24.85 -40.75
N ARG A 506 42.10 25.18 -41.41
CA ARG A 506 42.67 26.54 -41.45
C ARG A 506 43.27 26.90 -42.80
N ILE A 507 43.47 28.20 -43.05
CA ILE A 507 44.22 28.67 -44.22
C ILE A 507 45.44 29.52 -43.82
N LYS A 508 46.50 29.45 -44.62
CA LYS A 508 47.69 30.29 -44.55
C LYS A 508 48.00 30.88 -45.93
N LEU A 509 48.57 32.09 -45.96
CA LEU A 509 48.95 32.77 -47.20
C LEU A 509 50.47 32.86 -47.31
N ASP A 510 51.02 32.46 -48.46
CA ASP A 510 52.45 32.53 -48.74
C ASP A 510 52.72 33.17 -50.13
N PRO A 511 53.25 34.41 -50.19
CA PRO A 511 53.45 35.32 -49.06
C PRO A 511 52.14 35.96 -48.60
N SER A 512 52.01 36.29 -47.31
CA SER A 512 50.87 37.07 -46.77
C SER A 512 50.93 38.56 -47.12
N THR A 513 51.97 38.99 -47.85
CA THR A 513 52.15 40.35 -48.36
C THR A 513 52.71 40.31 -49.77
N ILE A 514 52.05 41.01 -50.71
CA ILE A 514 52.47 41.10 -52.11
C ILE A 514 52.54 42.56 -52.57
N SER A 515 53.23 42.84 -53.67
CA SER A 515 53.23 44.16 -54.30
C SER A 515 52.16 44.27 -55.39
N ALA A 516 51.52 45.43 -55.48
CA ALA A 516 50.49 45.74 -56.49
C ALA A 516 51.01 45.69 -57.94
N ASP A 517 52.31 45.90 -58.17
CA ASP A 517 52.88 46.05 -59.53
C ASP A 517 53.15 44.77 -60.31
N TYR A 518 53.36 43.65 -59.62
CA TYR A 518 53.91 42.45 -60.26
C TYR A 518 52.95 41.26 -60.25
N GLY A 519 51.67 41.46 -59.91
CA GLY A 519 50.68 40.38 -59.92
C GLY A 519 51.16 39.18 -59.08
N GLY A 520 51.66 39.45 -57.87
CA GLY A 520 52.26 38.44 -57.01
C GLY A 520 51.33 37.24 -56.84
N VAL A 521 51.88 36.05 -57.07
CA VAL A 521 51.15 34.80 -56.83
C VAL A 521 51.16 34.52 -55.33
N VAL A 522 49.99 34.61 -54.70
CA VAL A 522 49.76 34.19 -53.32
C VAL A 522 49.31 32.75 -53.33
N LYS A 523 50.06 31.88 -52.65
CA LYS A 523 49.59 30.53 -52.38
C LYS A 523 48.62 30.61 -51.21
N VAL A 524 47.40 30.13 -51.44
CA VAL A 524 46.39 29.89 -50.41
C VAL A 524 46.53 28.44 -50.00
N ILE A 525 47.13 28.22 -48.84
CA ILE A 525 47.45 26.90 -48.30
C ILE A 525 46.35 26.56 -47.29
N GLY A 526 45.46 25.65 -47.66
CA GLY A 526 44.49 25.04 -46.75
C GLY A 526 45.08 23.81 -46.08
N GLU A 527 44.84 23.66 -44.78
CA GLU A 527 45.30 22.55 -43.95
C GLU A 527 44.13 22.05 -43.09
N GLY A 528 44.01 20.74 -42.87
CA GLY A 528 42.92 20.16 -42.06
C GLY A 528 41.54 20.28 -42.71
N LEU A 529 41.49 20.34 -44.05
CA LEU A 529 40.25 20.34 -44.83
C LEU A 529 39.68 18.91 -44.95
N ASP A 530 38.39 18.80 -45.27
CA ASP A 530 37.72 17.51 -45.53
C ASP A 530 37.99 17.03 -46.97
N PRO A 531 38.71 15.91 -47.19
CA PRO A 531 39.00 15.35 -48.52
C PRO A 531 37.78 14.98 -49.35
N GLY A 532 36.61 14.83 -48.74
CA GLY A 532 35.34 14.59 -49.42
C GLY A 532 34.69 15.84 -50.03
N VAL A 533 35.27 17.03 -49.82
CA VAL A 533 34.66 18.32 -50.14
C VAL A 533 35.52 19.14 -51.11
N THR A 534 34.88 19.72 -52.12
CA THR A 534 35.48 20.75 -52.98
C THR A 534 35.26 22.13 -52.34
N TYR A 535 36.35 22.89 -52.21
CA TYR A 535 36.35 24.23 -51.65
C TYR A 535 36.55 25.27 -52.73
N ALA A 536 35.75 26.30 -52.72
CA ALA A 536 35.92 27.45 -53.57
C ALA A 536 36.73 28.53 -52.85
N VAL A 537 37.71 29.08 -53.54
CA VAL A 537 38.58 30.16 -53.10
C VAL A 537 37.89 31.48 -53.39
N ALA A 538 37.78 32.34 -52.38
CA ALA A 538 37.28 33.69 -52.53
C ALA A 538 38.30 34.72 -52.08
N VAL A 539 38.28 35.90 -52.72
CA VAL A 539 38.98 37.09 -52.22
C VAL A 539 38.00 38.25 -52.17
N ASP A 540 37.90 38.89 -50.99
CA ASP A 540 36.90 39.91 -50.68
C ASP A 540 35.48 39.47 -51.07
N ASN A 541 35.16 38.21 -50.76
CA ASN A 541 33.89 37.56 -51.06
C ASN A 541 33.60 37.35 -52.56
N ASN A 542 34.60 37.51 -53.44
CA ASN A 542 34.49 37.20 -54.87
C ASN A 542 35.12 35.84 -55.19
N TYR A 543 34.38 34.99 -55.90
CA TYR A 543 34.87 33.67 -56.33
C TYR A 543 36.09 33.79 -57.25
N TYR A 544 37.12 33.01 -56.96
CA TYR A 544 38.40 33.01 -57.66
C TYR A 544 38.68 31.68 -58.37
N GLY A 545 38.24 30.55 -57.79
CA GLY A 545 38.40 29.22 -58.38
C GLY A 545 38.20 28.11 -57.34
N ASP A 546 38.07 26.87 -57.80
CA ASP A 546 37.90 25.70 -56.92
C ASP A 546 39.25 25.04 -56.59
N VAL A 547 39.34 24.49 -55.40
CA VAL A 547 40.44 23.66 -54.93
C VAL A 547 39.90 22.41 -54.24
N VAL A 548 40.52 21.28 -54.55
CA VAL A 548 40.27 19.99 -53.89
C VAL A 548 41.51 19.68 -53.07
N CYS A 549 41.31 19.29 -51.81
CA CYS A 549 42.42 18.87 -50.97
C CYS A 549 42.87 17.44 -51.31
N ASP A 550 44.11 17.13 -50.95
CA ASP A 550 44.62 15.76 -50.99
C ASP A 550 43.97 14.89 -49.90
N GLU A 551 44.34 13.62 -49.84
CA GLU A 551 43.82 12.65 -48.87
C GLU A 551 44.22 12.95 -47.41
N CYS A 552 45.12 13.91 -47.21
CA CYS A 552 45.52 14.43 -45.90
C CYS A 552 44.77 15.74 -45.54
N GLY A 553 43.87 16.22 -46.38
CA GLY A 553 43.16 17.49 -46.15
C GLY A 553 43.99 18.74 -46.44
N ASP A 554 45.09 18.62 -47.20
CA ASP A 554 45.87 19.78 -47.61
C ASP A 554 45.49 20.24 -49.02
N ALA A 555 45.34 21.55 -49.19
CA ALA A 555 45.03 22.17 -50.48
C ALA A 555 45.97 23.34 -50.73
N VAL A 556 46.39 23.52 -51.98
CA VAL A 556 47.12 24.72 -52.40
C VAL A 556 46.44 25.32 -53.61
N ALA A 557 45.77 26.45 -53.42
CA ALA A 557 45.28 27.29 -54.50
C ALA A 557 46.25 28.45 -54.76
N ARG A 558 46.18 29.04 -55.95
CA ARG A 558 46.98 30.20 -56.33
C ARG A 558 46.06 31.34 -56.67
N VAL A 559 46.19 32.42 -55.91
CA VAL A 559 45.54 33.70 -56.20
C VAL A 559 46.59 34.63 -56.78
N ILE A 560 46.35 35.12 -57.99
CA ILE A 560 47.15 36.16 -58.62
C ILE A 560 46.58 37.49 -58.16
N GLY A 561 47.31 38.22 -57.32
CA GLY A 561 46.89 39.52 -56.80
C GLY A 561 47.01 40.68 -57.78
N ALA A 562 47.07 40.40 -59.09
CA ALA A 562 47.12 41.43 -60.13
C ALA A 562 45.83 42.25 -60.11
N GLY A 563 45.92 43.55 -59.85
CA GLY A 563 44.77 44.46 -59.78
C GLY A 563 44.11 44.58 -58.41
N PHE A 564 44.64 43.94 -57.36
CA PHE A 564 44.22 44.26 -55.99
C PHE A 564 44.69 45.67 -55.62
N ARG A 565 43.83 46.45 -54.96
CA ARG A 565 44.19 47.79 -54.49
C ARG A 565 45.21 47.67 -53.35
N PRO A 566 46.10 48.65 -53.15
CA PRO A 566 46.91 48.66 -51.94
C PRO A 566 46.03 48.68 -50.67
N GLY A 567 46.21 47.72 -49.77
CA GLY A 567 45.32 47.54 -48.61
C GLY A 567 45.29 46.11 -48.05
N ILE A 568 44.38 45.88 -47.09
CA ILE A 568 44.11 44.55 -46.49
C ILE A 568 42.93 43.90 -47.23
N HIS A 569 43.13 42.67 -47.70
CA HIS A 569 42.14 41.85 -48.40
C HIS A 569 41.86 40.58 -47.61
N VAL A 570 40.62 40.08 -47.66
CA VAL A 570 40.23 38.83 -46.99
C VAL A 570 40.22 37.70 -48.01
N VAL A 571 41.07 36.70 -47.82
CA VAL A 571 41.06 35.45 -48.61
C VAL A 571 40.32 34.38 -47.81
N SER A 572 39.41 33.63 -48.44
CA SER A 572 38.64 32.58 -47.77
C SER A 572 38.49 31.32 -48.62
N LEU A 573 38.21 30.19 -47.96
CA LEU A 573 37.74 28.96 -48.60
C LEU A 573 36.31 28.64 -48.13
N TYR A 574 35.41 28.30 -49.06
CA TYR A 574 34.03 27.92 -48.78
C TYR A 574 33.64 26.59 -49.44
N PRO A 575 32.93 25.69 -48.77
CA PRO A 575 32.49 24.41 -49.36
C PRO A 575 31.36 24.63 -50.39
N TYR A 576 31.52 24.10 -51.61
CA TYR A 576 30.69 24.42 -52.78
C TYR A 576 29.18 24.09 -52.63
N TRP A 577 28.79 23.22 -51.68
CA TRP A 577 27.41 22.69 -51.55
C TRP A 577 26.73 22.91 -50.18
N ARG A 578 27.37 23.61 -49.23
CA ARG A 578 26.74 23.93 -47.92
C ARG A 578 26.58 25.44 -47.78
N VAL A 579 25.34 25.91 -47.82
CA VAL A 579 25.00 27.34 -47.68
C VAL A 579 25.30 27.87 -46.27
N ASP A 580 25.54 27.00 -45.27
CA ASP A 580 25.78 27.37 -43.87
C ASP A 580 27.04 26.72 -43.22
N GLY A 581 28.09 26.39 -43.99
CA GLY A 581 29.25 25.63 -43.46
C GLY A 581 30.62 26.30 -43.59
N PHE A 582 31.21 26.67 -42.44
CA PHE A 582 32.62 27.03 -42.15
C PHE A 582 33.40 27.86 -43.20
N LEU A 583 33.46 29.17 -42.91
CA LEU A 583 34.39 30.12 -43.52
C LEU A 583 35.76 30.03 -42.80
N VAL A 584 36.79 29.52 -43.48
CA VAL A 584 38.18 29.73 -43.03
C VAL A 584 38.78 30.86 -43.85
N TYR A 585 39.38 31.85 -43.19
CA TYR A 585 39.89 33.06 -43.83
C TYR A 585 41.27 33.47 -43.31
N ALA A 586 41.99 34.24 -44.12
CA ALA A 586 43.26 34.89 -43.77
C ALA A 586 43.36 36.25 -44.46
N LEU A 587 44.21 37.12 -43.92
CA LEU A 587 44.39 38.49 -44.41
C LEU A 587 45.61 38.59 -45.33
N LEU A 588 45.40 39.10 -46.54
CA LEU A 588 46.43 39.43 -47.52
C LEU A 588 46.69 40.94 -47.51
N THR A 589 47.95 41.34 -47.37
CA THR A 589 48.33 42.76 -47.50
C THR A 589 48.93 43.04 -48.88
N VAL A 590 48.45 44.07 -49.58
CA VAL A 590 48.95 44.47 -50.90
C VAL A 590 49.68 45.83 -50.79
N THR A 591 50.96 45.87 -51.17
CA THR A 591 51.84 47.03 -51.04
C THR A 591 51.83 47.89 -52.31
N CYS A 592 51.99 49.19 -52.14
CA CYS A 592 51.81 50.24 -53.14
C CYS A 592 53.08 50.48 -53.98
N SER A 593 53.27 49.68 -55.03
CA SER A 593 54.13 50.04 -56.17
C SER A 593 53.20 50.24 -57.39
N GLY A 594 53.45 51.28 -58.21
CA GLY A 594 52.80 51.66 -59.49
C GLY A 594 51.29 51.96 -59.58
N ASP A 595 50.55 51.97 -58.47
CA ASP A 595 49.25 52.68 -58.35
C ASP A 595 49.41 54.18 -58.72
N PRO A 596 48.44 54.94 -59.29
CA PRO A 596 48.53 56.41 -59.44
C PRO A 596 48.75 57.19 -58.12
N ILE A 597 48.51 56.59 -56.96
CA ILE A 597 48.96 57.08 -55.64
C ILE A 597 50.44 56.77 -55.37
N CYS A 598 51.07 55.83 -56.08
CA CYS A 598 52.49 55.52 -55.98
C CYS A 598 53.42 56.59 -56.53
N PRO A 599 53.15 57.30 -57.65
CA PRO A 599 53.82 58.53 -57.98
C PRO A 599 53.67 59.58 -56.89
N HIS A 600 52.58 59.59 -56.11
CA HIS A 600 52.51 60.44 -54.92
C HIS A 600 53.41 59.89 -53.80
N ILE A 601 53.39 58.59 -53.46
CA ILE A 601 54.26 57.93 -52.45
C ILE A 601 55.76 57.90 -52.85
N MET A 602 56.08 57.96 -54.15
CA MET A 602 57.41 57.96 -54.76
C MET A 602 57.89 59.36 -55.16
N LEU A 603 57.02 60.32 -55.52
CA LEU A 603 57.34 61.76 -55.44
C LEU A 603 57.63 62.10 -53.98
N ILE A 604 56.82 61.61 -53.03
CA ILE A 604 57.09 61.72 -51.59
C ILE A 604 58.48 61.15 -51.26
N ARG A 605 58.96 60.10 -51.95
CA ARG A 605 60.27 59.48 -51.74
C ARG A 605 61.44 60.16 -52.47
N ALA A 606 61.22 60.72 -53.66
CA ALA A 606 62.21 61.45 -54.47
C ALA A 606 62.39 62.89 -53.98
N MET A 607 61.30 63.50 -53.51
CA MET A 607 61.34 64.69 -52.68
C MET A 607 62.18 64.42 -51.42
N VAL A 608 62.13 63.21 -50.81
CA VAL A 608 62.97 62.75 -49.68
C VAL A 608 64.47 62.63 -49.98
N GLU A 609 64.89 62.67 -51.25
CA GLU A 609 66.29 62.56 -51.67
C GLU A 609 66.95 63.91 -51.99
N ASP A 610 66.23 64.85 -52.63
CA ASP A 610 66.63 66.28 -52.66
C ASP A 610 66.71 66.86 -51.24
N ILE A 611 65.83 66.37 -50.38
CA ILE A 611 65.83 66.57 -48.92
C ILE A 611 67.17 66.12 -48.29
N LYS A 612 67.85 65.12 -48.84
CA LYS A 612 69.06 64.54 -48.26
C LYS A 612 70.33 65.34 -48.56
N ASP A 613 70.34 66.08 -49.65
CA ASP A 613 71.48 66.90 -50.09
C ASP A 613 71.36 68.35 -49.61
N GLY A 614 70.14 68.88 -49.49
CA GLY A 614 69.88 70.09 -48.71
C GLY A 614 70.25 69.92 -47.22
N VAL A 615 70.08 68.70 -46.70
CA VAL A 615 70.53 68.28 -45.35
C VAL A 615 72.04 68.39 -45.19
N ALA A 616 72.83 68.20 -46.23
CA ALA A 616 74.28 68.28 -46.12
C ALA A 616 74.78 69.73 -45.96
N TYR A 617 74.10 70.70 -46.57
CA TYR A 617 74.59 72.06 -46.60
C TYR A 617 74.16 72.89 -45.38
N ILE A 618 73.06 72.54 -44.75
CA ILE A 618 72.54 73.29 -43.60
C ILE A 618 72.97 72.64 -42.27
N ASN A 619 73.30 71.33 -42.28
CA ASN A 619 74.33 70.75 -41.39
C ASN A 619 75.62 71.58 -41.38
N THR A 620 75.87 72.23 -42.52
CA THR A 620 76.95 73.18 -42.66
C THR A 620 76.40 74.58 -42.53
N THR A 621 75.66 74.82 -41.49
CA THR A 621 76.44 74.91 -40.29
C THR A 621 75.44 75.33 -39.28
N LEU A 622 75.63 74.81 -38.09
CA LEU A 622 76.65 75.30 -37.18
C LEU A 622 76.71 76.84 -37.05
N GLY A 623 76.16 77.65 -37.96
CA GLY A 623 75.15 78.65 -37.62
C GLY A 623 73.95 78.05 -36.86
N GLU A 624 73.75 76.72 -36.90
CA GLU A 624 73.22 75.90 -35.78
C GLU A 624 73.82 76.29 -34.42
N ILE A 625 74.90 77.06 -34.32
CA ILE A 625 75.40 77.57 -33.04
C ILE A 625 74.75 78.90 -32.68
N GLU A 626 74.44 79.73 -33.65
CA GLU A 626 73.79 81.03 -33.46
C GLU A 626 72.30 80.88 -33.22
N ILE A 627 71.63 80.02 -34.01
CA ILE A 627 70.28 79.58 -33.69
C ILE A 627 70.27 78.94 -32.30
N LYS A 628 71.23 78.08 -31.93
CA LYS A 628 71.24 77.49 -30.57
C LYS A 628 71.41 78.52 -29.45
N LEU A 629 72.11 79.63 -29.67
CA LEU A 629 72.30 80.67 -28.66
C LEU A 629 71.09 81.64 -28.57
N ASP A 630 70.45 81.92 -29.69
CA ASP A 630 69.21 82.70 -29.77
C ASP A 630 67.95 81.88 -29.48
N GLU A 631 68.03 80.54 -29.49
CA GLU A 631 67.04 79.65 -28.90
C GLU A 631 67.17 79.63 -27.38
N LEU A 632 68.39 79.73 -26.84
CA LEU A 632 68.61 79.70 -25.39
C LEU A 632 68.05 80.91 -24.65
N LYS A 633 68.02 82.10 -25.26
CA LYS A 633 67.43 83.33 -24.64
C LYS A 633 65.91 83.26 -24.43
N PRO A 634 65.08 82.99 -25.45
CA PRO A 634 63.66 82.80 -25.28
C PRO A 634 63.36 81.52 -24.50
N LEU A 635 64.14 80.43 -24.61
CA LEU A 635 63.97 79.28 -23.71
C LEU A 635 64.22 79.65 -22.23
N ILE A 636 65.16 80.56 -21.93
CA ILE A 636 65.37 81.07 -20.56
C ILE A 636 64.22 81.99 -20.12
N LEU A 637 63.67 82.78 -21.04
CA LEU A 637 62.52 83.65 -20.77
C LEU A 637 61.22 82.85 -20.62
N GLU A 638 61.02 81.83 -21.44
CA GLU A 638 59.90 80.89 -21.43
C GLU A 638 60.02 79.89 -20.29
N VAL A 639 61.24 79.52 -19.85
CA VAL A 639 61.43 78.81 -18.58
C VAL A 639 61.12 79.72 -17.40
N LYS A 640 61.46 81.01 -17.44
CA LYS A 640 61.11 81.96 -16.37
C LYS A 640 59.62 82.25 -16.34
N ASP A 641 59.01 82.50 -17.49
CA ASP A 641 57.58 82.73 -17.65
C ASP A 641 56.82 81.44 -17.41
N GLY A 642 57.37 80.29 -17.78
CA GLY A 642 56.90 78.96 -17.44
C GLY A 642 57.03 78.68 -15.95
N VAL A 643 58.06 79.17 -15.25
CA VAL A 643 58.19 79.08 -13.79
C VAL A 643 57.20 80.03 -13.09
N VAL A 644 56.93 81.22 -13.65
CA VAL A 644 55.90 82.15 -13.15
C VAL A 644 54.50 81.60 -13.42
N THR A 645 54.29 80.99 -14.58
CA THR A 645 53.05 80.32 -14.97
C THR A 645 52.86 79.08 -14.11
N LEU A 646 53.88 78.24 -13.92
CA LEU A 646 53.87 77.14 -12.96
C LEU A 646 53.62 77.62 -11.54
N ALA A 647 54.18 78.75 -11.09
CA ALA A 647 53.88 79.29 -9.76
C ALA A 647 52.41 79.75 -9.65
N THR A 648 51.85 80.31 -10.73
CA THR A 648 50.45 80.73 -10.82
C THR A 648 49.53 79.52 -10.90
N GLU A 649 49.84 78.55 -11.76
CA GLU A 649 49.18 77.25 -11.90
C GLU A 649 49.30 76.44 -10.63
N ILE A 650 50.42 76.46 -9.90
CA ILE A 650 50.54 75.86 -8.56
C ILE A 650 49.64 76.59 -7.57
N GLY A 651 49.51 77.92 -7.69
CA GLY A 651 48.55 78.71 -6.92
C GLY A 651 47.09 78.33 -7.21
N VAL A 652 46.75 78.19 -8.50
CA VAL A 652 45.43 77.73 -8.98
C VAL A 652 45.20 76.30 -8.58
N VAL A 653 46.14 75.37 -8.79
CA VAL A 653 46.08 73.98 -8.34
C VAL A 653 45.95 73.88 -6.84
N LYS A 654 46.56 74.77 -6.04
CA LYS A 654 46.32 74.82 -4.58
C LYS A 654 44.90 75.29 -4.26
N ALA A 655 44.36 76.27 -4.98
CA ALA A 655 42.99 76.75 -4.81
C ALA A 655 41.95 75.71 -5.30
N ASP A 656 42.23 75.05 -6.42
CA ASP A 656 41.46 73.94 -6.96
C ASP A 656 41.55 72.73 -6.04
N LEU A 657 42.71 72.43 -5.45
CA LEU A 657 42.84 71.36 -4.45
C LEU A 657 42.08 71.69 -3.17
N ALA A 658 42.04 72.96 -2.74
CA ALA A 658 41.20 73.39 -1.62
C ALA A 658 39.71 73.27 -1.97
N THR A 659 39.32 73.67 -3.17
CA THR A 659 37.94 73.57 -3.66
C THR A 659 37.52 72.11 -3.87
N ILE A 660 38.38 71.28 -4.45
CA ILE A 660 38.22 69.83 -4.59
C ILE A 660 38.14 69.19 -3.21
N ARG A 661 38.95 69.63 -2.24
CA ARG A 661 38.84 69.15 -0.85
C ARG A 661 37.48 69.48 -0.25
N ASP A 662 37.00 70.71 -0.40
CA ASP A 662 35.70 71.14 0.11
C ASP A 662 34.53 70.43 -0.63
N LEU A 663 34.67 70.20 -1.94
CA LEU A 663 33.75 69.38 -2.73
C LEU A 663 33.79 67.91 -2.29
N ILE A 664 34.97 67.35 -1.99
CA ILE A 664 35.11 66.00 -1.46
C ILE A 664 34.46 65.90 -0.08
N GLU A 665 34.67 66.89 0.80
CA GLU A 665 34.06 66.92 2.14
C GLU A 665 32.53 67.05 2.05
N SER A 666 32.00 67.88 1.15
CA SER A 666 30.55 68.05 0.96
C SER A 666 29.86 66.88 0.22
N LEU A 667 30.50 66.28 -0.78
CA LEU A 667 30.00 65.08 -1.49
C LEU A 667 30.06 63.83 -0.61
N ARG A 668 31.06 63.75 0.28
CA ARG A 668 31.22 62.61 1.18
C ARG A 668 30.06 62.52 2.18
N ASP A 669 29.56 63.62 2.70
CA ASP A 669 28.60 63.54 3.81
C ASP A 669 27.14 63.48 3.36
N VAL A 670 26.75 64.19 2.30
CA VAL A 670 25.34 64.19 1.83
C VAL A 670 25.02 62.94 1.01
N THR A 671 25.80 62.66 -0.03
CA THR A 671 25.52 61.54 -0.95
C THR A 671 25.70 60.18 -0.25
N ILE A 672 26.69 60.03 0.63
CA ILE A 672 26.87 58.77 1.37
C ILE A 672 25.75 58.58 2.41
N THR A 673 25.21 59.63 3.01
CA THR A 673 24.11 59.50 3.99
C THR A 673 22.79 59.14 3.32
N GLU A 674 22.48 59.74 2.18
CA GLU A 674 21.30 59.38 1.36
C GLU A 674 21.43 57.96 0.80
N ILE A 675 22.61 57.59 0.26
CA ILE A 675 22.89 56.22 -0.19
C ILE A 675 22.77 55.25 0.97
N ARG A 676 23.31 55.54 2.16
CA ARG A 676 23.19 54.66 3.34
C ARG A 676 21.76 54.49 3.79
N SER A 677 20.95 55.56 3.76
CA SER A 677 19.53 55.50 4.11
C SER A 677 18.74 54.71 3.07
N GLY A 678 19.00 54.93 1.79
CA GLY A 678 18.44 54.14 0.70
C GLY A 678 18.84 52.66 0.80
N ILE A 679 20.11 52.35 1.09
CA ILE A 679 20.60 50.98 1.34
C ILE A 679 19.91 50.40 2.58
N ALA A 680 19.73 51.14 3.67
CA ALA A 680 19.04 50.65 4.87
C ALA A 680 17.57 50.31 4.59
N THR A 681 16.88 51.16 3.82
CA THR A 681 15.51 50.89 3.35
C THR A 681 15.48 49.66 2.46
N ILE A 682 16.35 49.57 1.44
CA ILE A 682 16.45 48.41 0.55
C ILE A 682 16.75 47.13 1.35
N VAL A 683 17.68 47.17 2.31
CA VAL A 683 18.01 46.03 3.16
C VAL A 683 16.81 45.59 3.99
N THR A 684 16.03 46.54 4.49
CA THR A 684 14.80 46.27 5.25
C THR A 684 13.72 45.67 4.36
N GLU A 685 13.46 46.27 3.20
CA GLU A 685 12.52 45.74 2.20
C GLU A 685 12.93 44.36 1.71
N VAL A 686 14.22 44.13 1.43
CA VAL A 686 14.77 42.81 1.11
C VAL A 686 14.58 41.83 2.27
N GLY A 687 14.70 42.30 3.51
CA GLY A 687 14.40 41.52 4.71
C GLY A 687 12.93 41.08 4.77
N VAL A 688 12.00 42.01 4.50
CA VAL A 688 10.56 41.73 4.42
C VAL A 688 10.26 40.78 3.26
N ILE A 689 10.81 41.03 2.06
CA ILE A 689 10.68 40.14 0.89
C ILE A 689 11.20 38.74 1.21
N LYS A 690 12.33 38.61 1.91
CA LYS A 690 12.85 37.29 2.35
C LYS A 690 11.90 36.60 3.33
N ALA A 691 11.30 37.35 4.27
CA ALA A 691 10.31 36.81 5.20
C ALA A 691 9.05 36.36 4.46
N ASP A 692 8.52 37.18 3.55
CA ASP A 692 7.36 36.86 2.71
C ASP A 692 7.64 35.66 1.81
N LEU A 693 8.82 35.58 1.17
CA LEU A 693 9.24 34.41 0.40
C LEU A 693 9.34 33.15 1.26
N THR A 694 9.80 33.28 2.51
CA THR A 694 9.83 32.16 3.47
C THR A 694 8.41 31.70 3.82
N ALA A 695 7.49 32.63 4.04
CA ALA A 695 6.08 32.33 4.29
C ALA A 695 5.39 31.71 3.08
N ILE A 696 5.61 32.25 1.87
CA ILE A 696 5.13 31.68 0.61
C ILE A 696 5.68 30.26 0.43
N ASN A 697 6.97 30.03 0.70
CA ASN A 697 7.57 28.71 0.60
C ASN A 697 6.95 27.71 1.59
N ALA A 698 6.62 28.15 2.82
CA ALA A 698 5.89 27.34 3.78
C ALA A 698 4.47 27.00 3.28
N THR A 699 3.73 27.97 2.73
CA THR A 699 2.41 27.75 2.12
C THR A 699 2.48 26.81 0.92
N ILE A 700 3.47 26.96 0.03
CA ILE A 700 3.70 26.05 -1.09
C ILE A 700 4.02 24.64 -0.60
N THR A 701 4.79 24.52 0.49
CA THR A 701 5.10 23.23 1.11
C THR A 701 3.85 22.57 1.67
N ALA A 702 2.98 23.32 2.35
CA ALA A 702 1.69 22.84 2.83
C ALA A 702 0.78 22.39 1.68
N ILE A 703 0.61 23.21 0.64
CA ILE A 703 -0.17 22.86 -0.56
C ILE A 703 0.38 21.60 -1.23
N ARG A 704 1.71 21.45 -1.34
CA ARG A 704 2.32 20.22 -1.86
C ARG A 704 1.99 19.01 -0.99
N GLY A 705 1.99 19.17 0.33
CA GLY A 705 1.52 18.15 1.28
C GLY A 705 0.07 17.76 1.01
N ASP A 706 -0.83 18.74 0.93
CA ASP A 706 -2.26 18.51 0.64
C ASP A 706 -2.45 17.79 -0.71
N VAL A 707 -1.73 18.21 -1.76
CA VAL A 707 -1.78 17.57 -3.08
C VAL A 707 -1.27 16.13 -3.04
N VAL A 708 -0.26 15.82 -2.22
CA VAL A 708 0.22 14.45 -2.02
C VAL A 708 -0.84 13.61 -1.30
N THR A 709 -1.50 14.15 -0.28
CA THR A 709 -2.62 13.50 0.40
C THR A 709 -3.75 13.21 -0.58
N VAL A 710 -4.21 14.21 -1.32
CA VAL A 710 -5.27 14.04 -2.34
C VAL A 710 -4.89 13.00 -3.39
N ARG A 711 -3.63 12.98 -3.86
CA ARG A 711 -3.17 11.96 -4.82
C ARG A 711 -3.21 10.55 -4.21
N THR A 712 -2.89 10.43 -2.93
CA THR A 712 -2.93 9.16 -2.20
C THR A 712 -4.36 8.68 -2.00
N ASP A 713 -5.26 9.58 -1.58
CA ASP A 713 -6.69 9.29 -1.43
C ASP A 713 -7.31 8.85 -2.76
N VAL A 714 -7.02 9.57 -3.86
CA VAL A 714 -7.47 9.19 -5.20
C VAL A 714 -6.89 7.83 -5.65
N GLY A 715 -5.64 7.53 -5.30
CA GLY A 715 -5.02 6.22 -5.56
C GLY A 715 -5.72 5.09 -4.81
N THR A 716 -6.10 5.34 -3.55
CA THR A 716 -6.86 4.40 -2.71
C THR A 716 -8.24 4.17 -3.30
N ILE A 717 -8.99 5.24 -3.58
CA ILE A 717 -10.31 5.18 -4.24
C ILE A 717 -10.25 4.37 -5.55
N LYS A 718 -9.20 4.58 -6.38
CA LYS A 718 -9.04 3.82 -7.62
C LYS A 718 -8.86 2.32 -7.37
N THR A 719 -8.16 1.97 -6.30
CA THR A 719 -7.92 0.58 -5.89
C THR A 719 -9.19 -0.03 -5.34
N ASP A 720 -9.92 0.68 -4.47
CA ASP A 720 -11.20 0.24 -3.93
C ASP A 720 -12.21 -0.02 -5.04
N VAL A 721 -12.31 0.90 -6.02
CA VAL A 721 -13.17 0.72 -7.20
C VAL A 721 -12.76 -0.48 -8.05
N ALA A 722 -11.45 -0.76 -8.17
CA ALA A 722 -10.96 -1.93 -8.86
C ALA A 722 -11.33 -3.24 -8.12
N THR A 723 -11.38 -3.21 -6.80
CA THR A 723 -11.78 -4.34 -5.93
C THR A 723 -13.30 -4.54 -5.88
N ILE A 724 -14.10 -3.46 -5.92
CA ILE A 724 -15.56 -3.53 -5.91
C ILE A 724 -16.10 -4.18 -7.19
N LYS A 725 -15.50 -3.91 -8.36
CA LYS A 725 -15.95 -4.48 -9.65
C LYS A 725 -16.08 -6.02 -9.66
N PRO A 726 -15.06 -6.80 -9.28
CA PRO A 726 -15.17 -8.25 -9.24
C PRO A 726 -16.14 -8.75 -8.16
N ILE A 727 -16.25 -8.06 -7.01
CA ILE A 727 -17.24 -8.39 -5.96
C ILE A 727 -18.67 -8.27 -6.50
N VAL A 728 -18.98 -7.17 -7.20
CA VAL A 728 -20.29 -6.97 -7.83
C VAL A 728 -20.58 -8.04 -8.89
N ALA A 729 -19.56 -8.47 -9.65
CA ALA A 729 -19.71 -9.56 -10.60
C ALA A 729 -20.01 -10.90 -9.91
N ALA A 730 -19.34 -11.20 -8.79
CA ALA A 730 -19.61 -12.39 -7.99
C ALA A 730 -21.01 -12.38 -7.39
N ILE A 731 -21.44 -11.27 -6.77
CA ILE A 731 -22.81 -11.10 -6.26
C ILE A 731 -23.84 -11.32 -7.38
N SER A 732 -23.59 -10.79 -8.58
CA SER A 732 -24.50 -11.01 -9.71
C SER A 732 -24.58 -12.48 -10.13
N TYR A 733 -23.50 -13.24 -9.98
CA TYR A 733 -23.49 -14.68 -10.24
C TYR A 733 -24.26 -15.44 -9.15
N ASP A 734 -24.01 -15.13 -7.89
CA ASP A 734 -24.70 -15.75 -6.75
C ASP A 734 -26.21 -15.52 -6.82
N VAL A 735 -26.65 -14.30 -7.16
CA VAL A 735 -28.06 -13.97 -7.38
C VAL A 735 -28.67 -14.81 -8.51
N ALA A 736 -27.93 -15.10 -9.58
CA ALA A 736 -28.41 -15.96 -10.66
C ALA A 736 -28.56 -17.42 -10.21
N THR A 737 -27.64 -17.90 -9.37
CA THR A 737 -27.70 -19.25 -8.75
C THR A 737 -28.90 -19.36 -7.82
N ILE A 738 -29.07 -18.41 -6.87
CA ILE A 738 -30.22 -18.36 -5.95
C ILE A 738 -31.54 -18.37 -6.72
N LYS A 739 -31.63 -17.60 -7.82
CA LYS A 739 -32.84 -17.57 -8.66
C LYS A 739 -33.14 -18.93 -9.29
N THR A 740 -32.12 -19.69 -9.67
CA THR A 740 -32.26 -21.04 -10.21
C THR A 740 -32.77 -22.00 -9.13
N GLU A 741 -32.13 -22.00 -7.97
CA GLU A 741 -32.50 -22.86 -6.82
C GLU A 741 -33.94 -22.58 -6.34
N LEU A 742 -34.34 -21.31 -6.27
CA LEU A 742 -35.70 -20.92 -5.93
C LEU A 742 -36.72 -21.46 -6.93
N GLY A 743 -36.36 -21.51 -8.22
CA GLY A 743 -37.14 -22.15 -9.27
C GLY A 743 -37.34 -23.64 -9.03
N GLU A 744 -36.28 -24.35 -8.63
CA GLU A 744 -36.34 -25.78 -8.30
C GLU A 744 -37.18 -26.07 -7.06
N ILE A 745 -37.03 -25.27 -5.99
CA ILE A 745 -37.83 -25.35 -4.77
C ILE A 745 -39.31 -25.15 -5.09
N THR A 746 -39.64 -24.16 -5.92
CA THR A 746 -41.00 -23.91 -6.38
C THR A 746 -41.57 -25.13 -7.10
N GLY A 747 -40.78 -25.76 -7.98
CA GLY A 747 -41.17 -27.00 -8.66
C GLY A 747 -41.43 -28.16 -7.70
N LYS A 748 -40.56 -28.38 -6.71
CA LYS A 748 -40.74 -29.41 -5.67
C LYS A 748 -41.98 -29.16 -4.82
N LEU A 749 -42.24 -27.90 -4.44
CA LEU A 749 -43.43 -27.54 -3.66
C LEU A 749 -44.73 -27.82 -4.42
N MET A 750 -44.77 -27.53 -5.73
CA MET A 750 -45.92 -27.90 -6.57
C MET A 750 -46.16 -29.41 -6.60
N ALA A 751 -45.10 -30.23 -6.68
CA ALA A 751 -45.20 -31.69 -6.66
C ALA A 751 -45.71 -32.23 -5.32
N ILE A 752 -45.24 -31.65 -4.19
CA ILE A 752 -45.74 -31.99 -2.85
C ILE A 752 -47.22 -31.64 -2.74
N ASN A 753 -47.63 -30.45 -3.19
CA ASN A 753 -49.03 -30.03 -3.15
C ASN A 753 -49.92 -30.97 -3.97
N GLY A 754 -49.46 -31.41 -5.14
CA GLY A 754 -50.16 -32.43 -5.94
C GLY A 754 -50.30 -33.77 -5.20
N THR A 755 -49.27 -34.19 -4.47
CA THR A 755 -49.31 -35.42 -3.65
C THR A 755 -50.29 -35.28 -2.48
N LEU A 756 -50.32 -34.12 -1.82
CA LEU A 756 -51.22 -33.85 -0.70
C LEU A 756 -52.69 -33.96 -1.11
N VAL A 757 -53.06 -33.41 -2.26
CA VAL A 757 -54.43 -33.52 -2.82
C VAL A 757 -54.83 -34.98 -3.03
N VAL A 758 -53.91 -35.84 -3.48
CA VAL A 758 -54.18 -37.28 -3.63
C VAL A 758 -54.41 -37.93 -2.27
N VAL A 759 -53.60 -37.58 -1.26
CA VAL A 759 -53.78 -38.09 0.12
C VAL A 759 -55.13 -37.68 0.69
N GLU A 760 -55.53 -36.40 0.55
CA GLU A 760 -56.83 -35.91 1.00
C GLU A 760 -57.98 -36.67 0.33
N THR A 761 -57.87 -36.93 -0.97
CA THR A 761 -58.87 -37.71 -1.73
C THR A 761 -58.98 -39.14 -1.22
N ASN A 762 -57.83 -39.80 -0.97
CA ASN A 762 -57.80 -41.16 -0.43
C ASN A 762 -58.41 -41.23 0.98
N VAL A 763 -58.08 -40.28 1.85
CA VAL A 763 -58.66 -40.18 3.20
C VAL A 763 -60.18 -39.97 3.11
N GLY A 764 -60.66 -39.11 2.22
CA GLY A 764 -62.09 -38.91 1.96
C GLY A 764 -62.79 -40.21 1.54
N THR A 765 -62.15 -41.00 0.66
CA THR A 765 -62.67 -42.30 0.20
C THR A 765 -62.73 -43.33 1.33
N ILE A 766 -61.71 -43.36 2.20
CA ILE A 766 -61.68 -44.22 3.38
C ILE A 766 -62.81 -43.85 4.35
N LEU A 767 -62.99 -42.55 4.64
CA LEU A 767 -64.06 -42.08 5.51
C LEU A 767 -65.45 -42.44 4.96
N ALA A 768 -65.66 -42.29 3.65
CA ALA A 768 -66.90 -42.73 3.00
C ALA A 768 -67.12 -44.25 3.16
N SER A 769 -66.07 -45.05 2.97
CA SER A 769 -66.15 -46.51 3.16
C SER A 769 -66.50 -46.90 4.60
N ILE A 770 -65.92 -46.22 5.59
CA ILE A 770 -66.27 -46.43 7.01
C ILE A 770 -67.75 -46.08 7.26
N ARG A 771 -68.21 -44.94 6.75
CA ARG A 771 -69.58 -44.46 6.94
C ARG A 771 -70.62 -45.36 6.27
N ASP A 772 -70.35 -45.78 5.04
CA ASP A 772 -71.36 -46.38 4.16
C ASP A 772 -71.35 -47.91 4.21
N VAL A 773 -70.24 -48.54 4.61
CA VAL A 773 -70.13 -50.00 4.68
C VAL A 773 -69.98 -50.50 6.11
N VAL A 774 -68.99 -49.98 6.85
CA VAL A 774 -68.62 -50.53 8.16
C VAL A 774 -69.69 -50.26 9.22
N ILE A 775 -70.16 -49.01 9.33
CA ILE A 775 -71.18 -48.64 10.33
C ILE A 775 -72.51 -49.38 10.09
N PRO A 776 -73.09 -49.39 8.86
CA PRO A 776 -74.31 -50.13 8.58
C PRO A 776 -74.14 -51.63 8.78
N GLY A 777 -73.03 -52.21 8.29
CA GLY A 777 -72.76 -53.64 8.47
C GLY A 777 -72.68 -54.06 9.94
N LEU A 778 -72.07 -53.24 10.80
CA LEU A 778 -72.07 -53.47 12.25
C LEU A 778 -73.48 -53.38 12.86
N SER A 779 -74.32 -52.45 12.37
CA SER A 779 -75.72 -52.33 12.79
C SER A 779 -76.53 -53.57 12.40
N ASP A 780 -76.35 -54.07 11.17
CA ASP A 780 -77.02 -55.28 10.67
C ASP A 780 -76.61 -56.50 11.49
N ILE A 781 -75.31 -56.67 11.75
CA ILE A 781 -74.81 -57.75 12.62
C ILE A 781 -75.43 -57.65 14.01
N LYS A 782 -75.52 -56.44 14.59
CA LYS A 782 -76.16 -56.25 15.89
C LYS A 782 -77.63 -56.70 15.87
N SER A 783 -78.37 -56.35 14.82
CA SER A 783 -79.78 -56.76 14.65
C SER A 783 -79.92 -58.29 14.60
N VAL A 784 -79.06 -58.96 13.83
CA VAL A 784 -79.01 -60.44 13.78
C VAL A 784 -78.71 -61.03 15.16
N VAL A 785 -77.75 -60.46 15.90
CA VAL A 785 -77.43 -60.91 17.27
C VAL A 785 -78.62 -60.74 18.21
N ASP A 786 -79.34 -59.62 18.15
CA ASP A 786 -80.54 -59.38 18.96
C ASP A 786 -81.66 -60.38 18.60
N ALA A 787 -81.85 -60.69 17.32
CA ALA A 787 -82.83 -61.69 16.85
C ALA A 787 -82.48 -63.10 17.35
N VAL A 788 -81.23 -63.53 17.17
CA VAL A 788 -80.75 -64.83 17.68
C VAL A 788 -80.92 -64.91 19.19
N ARG A 789 -80.67 -63.83 19.92
CA ARG A 789 -80.91 -63.77 21.38
C ARG A 789 -82.39 -63.97 21.72
N GLY A 790 -83.29 -63.44 20.91
CA GLY A 790 -84.73 -63.68 20.98
C GLY A 790 -85.07 -65.16 20.76
N ASP A 791 -84.60 -65.75 19.67
CA ASP A 791 -84.82 -67.17 19.33
C ASP A 791 -84.31 -68.12 20.42
N VAL A 792 -83.12 -67.84 20.98
CA VAL A 792 -82.55 -68.59 22.11
C VAL A 792 -83.45 -68.49 23.34
N SER A 793 -84.04 -67.32 23.61
CA SER A 793 -84.96 -67.12 24.73
C SER A 793 -86.27 -67.88 24.55
N ALA A 794 -86.81 -67.88 23.33
CA ALA A 794 -88.00 -68.68 22.98
C ALA A 794 -87.72 -70.18 23.14
N THR A 795 -86.61 -70.66 22.57
CA THR A 795 -86.17 -72.07 22.70
C THR A 795 -86.00 -72.47 24.17
N LYS A 796 -85.47 -71.59 25.02
CA LYS A 796 -85.38 -71.82 26.46
C LYS A 796 -86.75 -71.97 27.11
N GLY A 797 -87.74 -71.20 26.66
CA GLY A 797 -89.15 -71.35 27.04
C GLY A 797 -89.71 -72.72 26.64
N ASP A 798 -89.51 -73.11 25.38
CA ASP A 798 -89.94 -74.41 24.86
C ASP A 798 -89.32 -75.58 25.64
N VAL A 799 -88.01 -75.51 25.93
CA VAL A 799 -87.31 -76.51 26.76
C VAL A 799 -87.92 -76.58 28.17
N SER A 800 -88.31 -75.44 28.74
CA SER A 800 -88.95 -75.40 30.06
C SER A 800 -90.34 -76.05 30.03
N ALA A 801 -91.11 -75.82 28.96
CA ALA A 801 -92.41 -76.44 28.76
C ALA A 801 -92.27 -77.96 28.58
N VAL A 802 -91.35 -78.43 27.74
CA VAL A 802 -91.05 -79.87 27.57
C VAL A 802 -90.64 -80.49 28.89
N LYS A 803 -89.82 -79.80 29.70
CA LYS A 803 -89.43 -80.27 31.04
C LYS A 803 -90.64 -80.43 31.96
N ALA A 804 -91.59 -79.50 31.92
CA ALA A 804 -92.84 -79.59 32.67
C ALA A 804 -93.68 -80.80 32.20
N THR A 805 -93.94 -80.92 30.90
CA THR A 805 -94.66 -82.07 30.33
C THR A 805 -94.00 -83.41 30.67
N THR A 806 -92.67 -83.47 30.65
CA THR A 806 -91.93 -84.68 31.04
C THR A 806 -92.11 -85.00 32.53
N SER A 807 -92.24 -83.99 33.39
CA SER A 807 -92.58 -84.16 34.80
C SER A 807 -94.01 -84.70 34.95
N ASP A 808 -94.97 -84.12 34.25
CA ASP A 808 -96.37 -84.57 34.30
C ASP A 808 -96.51 -86.02 33.81
N ILE A 809 -95.81 -86.39 32.73
CA ILE A 809 -95.75 -87.78 32.24
C ILE A 809 -95.15 -88.70 33.31
N ARG A 810 -94.06 -88.28 33.97
CA ARG A 810 -93.44 -89.07 35.04
C ARG A 810 -94.43 -89.33 36.18
N ASP A 811 -95.19 -88.32 36.58
CA ASP A 811 -96.18 -88.43 37.64
C ASP A 811 -97.35 -89.32 37.23
N ALA A 812 -97.85 -89.16 35.98
CA ALA A 812 -98.87 -90.04 35.42
C ALA A 812 -98.43 -91.51 35.37
N VAL A 813 -97.19 -91.79 34.94
CA VAL A 813 -96.61 -93.14 34.95
C VAL A 813 -96.50 -93.70 36.37
N ALA A 814 -96.14 -92.88 37.35
CA ALA A 814 -96.14 -93.28 38.75
C ALA A 814 -97.56 -93.64 39.25
N GLY A 815 -98.57 -92.86 38.86
CA GLY A 815 -99.99 -93.16 39.11
C GLY A 815 -100.41 -94.50 38.51
N ILE A 816 -100.15 -94.72 37.22
CA ILE A 816 -100.41 -95.99 36.53
C ILE A 816 -99.72 -97.16 37.25
N LYS A 817 -98.48 -96.97 37.71
CA LYS A 817 -97.76 -98.01 38.47
C LYS A 817 -98.48 -98.37 39.78
N SER A 818 -99.06 -97.39 40.47
CA SER A 818 -99.89 -97.60 41.65
C SER A 818 -101.19 -98.33 41.31
N ASP A 819 -101.89 -97.90 40.26
CA ASP A 819 -103.13 -98.53 39.80
C ASP A 819 -102.90 -100.01 39.42
N VAL A 820 -101.82 -100.30 38.68
CA VAL A 820 -101.41 -101.67 38.33
C VAL A 820 -101.12 -102.50 39.58
N ALA A 821 -100.46 -101.92 40.60
CA ALA A 821 -100.22 -102.60 41.87
C ALA A 821 -101.53 -102.92 42.62
N ALA A 822 -102.49 -101.98 42.62
CA ALA A 822 -103.81 -102.19 43.22
C ALA A 822 -104.59 -103.30 42.51
N VAL A 823 -104.60 -103.32 41.17
CA VAL A 823 -105.22 -104.40 40.39
C VAL A 823 -104.57 -105.75 40.74
N LYS A 824 -103.24 -105.81 40.84
CA LYS A 824 -102.53 -107.04 41.20
C LYS A 824 -102.87 -107.54 42.61
N GLY A 825 -103.18 -106.64 43.55
CA GLY A 825 -103.62 -106.98 44.90
C GLY A 825 -105.10 -107.35 45.02
N GLY A 826 -105.97 -106.80 44.17
CA GLY A 826 -107.42 -107.03 44.21
C GLY A 826 -107.92 -108.27 43.48
N VAL A 827 -107.06 -108.97 42.73
CA VAL A 827 -107.39 -110.26 42.10
C VAL A 827 -107.23 -111.36 43.14
N GLU A 828 -108.28 -111.64 43.93
CA GLU A 828 -108.36 -112.88 44.72
C GLU A 828 -108.85 -114.06 43.84
N PRO A 829 -108.36 -115.30 44.05
CA PRO A 829 -108.85 -116.47 43.31
C PRO A 829 -110.29 -116.83 43.70
N ILE A 830 -111.13 -117.15 42.71
CA ILE A 830 -112.55 -117.52 42.87
C ILE A 830 -112.70 -118.84 43.66
N PRO A 831 -113.47 -118.89 44.76
CA PRO A 831 -113.78 -120.16 45.43
C PRO A 831 -115.01 -120.83 44.80
N THR A 832 -114.83 -122.06 44.31
CA THR A 832 -115.92 -122.91 43.83
C THR A 832 -116.77 -123.44 44.99
N LEU A 833 -118.09 -123.36 44.83
CA LEU A 833 -119.11 -123.68 45.83
C LEU A 833 -119.29 -125.20 46.06
N SER A 834 -119.56 -125.59 47.31
CA SER A 834 -119.86 -126.98 47.69
C SER A 834 -121.32 -127.35 47.43
N ALA A 835 -121.59 -128.66 47.28
CA ALA A 835 -122.87 -129.23 46.84
C ALA A 835 -124.12 -128.77 47.63
N ALA A 836 -123.94 -128.32 48.88
CA ALA A 836 -125.03 -127.79 49.69
C ALA A 836 -125.60 -126.49 49.12
N VAL A 837 -124.75 -125.62 48.56
CA VAL A 837 -125.19 -124.34 47.98
C VAL A 837 -125.91 -124.58 46.66
N TRP A 838 -125.49 -125.58 45.88
CA TRP A 838 -126.21 -125.97 44.66
C TRP A 838 -127.62 -126.49 44.97
N LEU A 839 -127.80 -127.28 46.03
CA LEU A 839 -129.13 -127.74 46.45
C LEU A 839 -130.01 -126.56 46.92
N ALA A 840 -129.42 -125.60 47.65
CA ALA A 840 -130.14 -124.40 48.10
C ALA A 840 -130.59 -123.51 46.93
N VAL A 841 -129.74 -123.31 45.91
CA VAL A 841 -130.08 -122.52 44.72
C VAL A 841 -131.26 -123.16 43.97
N VAL A 842 -131.28 -124.49 43.82
CA VAL A 842 -132.38 -125.19 43.11
C VAL A 842 -133.68 -125.17 43.93
N PHE A 843 -133.64 -125.41 45.25
CA PHE A 843 -134.84 -125.30 46.10
C PHE A 843 -135.37 -123.85 46.16
N SER A 844 -134.50 -122.84 46.15
CA SER A 844 -134.91 -121.42 46.18
C SER A 844 -135.58 -120.94 44.89
N LEU A 845 -135.17 -121.47 43.74
CA LEU A 845 -135.84 -121.19 42.46
C LEU A 845 -137.25 -121.79 42.41
N ILE A 846 -137.45 -122.98 42.99
CA ILE A 846 -138.78 -123.59 43.13
C ILE A 846 -139.68 -122.74 44.06
N ALA A 847 -139.11 -122.15 45.14
CA ALA A 847 -139.83 -121.29 46.08
C ALA A 847 -140.20 -119.90 45.49
N ALA A 848 -139.31 -119.29 44.68
CA ALA A 848 -139.57 -117.99 44.07
C ALA A 848 -140.69 -118.03 43.01
N ILE A 849 -140.80 -119.15 42.27
CA ILE A 849 -141.94 -119.41 41.38
C ILE A 849 -143.24 -119.50 42.21
N LEU A 850 -143.18 -120.12 43.39
CA LEU A 850 -144.34 -120.21 44.28
C LEU A 850 -144.74 -118.84 44.89
N SER A 851 -143.78 -117.96 45.20
CA SER A 851 -144.10 -116.63 45.76
C SER A 851 -144.66 -115.65 44.74
N ALA A 852 -144.22 -115.73 43.47
CA ALA A 852 -144.79 -114.91 42.39
C ALA A 852 -146.26 -115.29 42.09
N VAL A 853 -146.60 -116.58 42.23
CA VAL A 853 -147.97 -117.09 42.08
C VAL A 853 -148.90 -116.64 43.24
N ILE A 854 -148.36 -116.35 44.44
CA ILE A 854 -149.14 -115.91 45.63
C ILE A 854 -149.29 -114.38 45.75
N ALA A 855 -148.33 -113.56 45.28
CA ALA A 855 -148.41 -112.11 45.50
C ALA A 855 -149.27 -111.37 44.45
N VAL A 856 -149.37 -111.87 43.22
CA VAL A 856 -150.36 -111.37 42.26
C VAL A 856 -151.79 -111.73 42.72
N SER A 857 -151.95 -112.67 43.64
CA SER A 857 -153.21 -112.95 44.36
C SER A 857 -153.57 -111.92 45.45
N VAL A 858 -152.72 -110.92 45.81
CA VAL A 858 -152.95 -110.10 47.04
C VAL A 858 -152.84 -108.55 46.93
N ARG A 859 -152.05 -107.89 46.07
CA ARG A 859 -151.96 -106.39 46.11
C ARG A 859 -151.90 -105.64 44.76
N ARG A 860 -153.06 -105.42 44.15
CA ARG A 860 -153.58 -104.07 43.84
C ARG A 860 -155.11 -104.06 43.93
N LYS A 861 -155.60 -104.69 45.01
CA LYS A 861 -156.93 -104.56 45.65
C LYS A 861 -156.81 -103.72 46.95
N ILE A 862 -155.78 -102.87 47.02
CA ILE A 862 -155.57 -101.80 48.00
C ILE A 862 -155.17 -100.56 47.18
N ALA A 863 -156.14 -99.66 47.03
CA ALA A 863 -156.03 -98.22 46.74
C ALA A 863 -155.06 -97.80 45.61
N GLY A 864 -155.53 -97.45 44.42
CA GLY A 864 -156.88 -97.28 43.90
C GLY A 864 -156.74 -96.89 42.44
#